data_AF-A0A4U6XAX6-F1
#
_entry.id   AF-A0A4U6XAX6-F1
#
_cell.length_a   1.000
_cell.length_b   1.000
_cell.length_c   1.000
_cell.angle_alpha   90.00
_cell.angle_beta   90.00
_cell.angle_gamma   90.00
#
_symmetry.space_group_name_H-M   'P 1'
#
loop_
_entity.id
_entity.type
_entity.pdbx_description
1 polymer ?
#
loop_
_entity_poly.entity_id
_entity_poly.type
_entity_poly.pdbx_seq_one_letter_code
_entity_poly.pdbx_strand_id
1 'polypeptide(L)'
;MEKTTSIHKNKSKKMSPPTRPPANPRLWPGGIERYLADNNITCTSATPIEAGTSCYIWRLDGLSHPGHPPGEPAVLKCADSTPKFSDDAVSPARLSTEVRALTCRAVAEASRAEPSVRVPSVLRTADNGFVMSWAGDANLLDAFRDNPALDAAGIGARIGGWLGRLQVAGAAAGPSGFEPVNPELGRFYNPGGFMDKLVQSAVPDGDESDGILAALRGTETVRTLTAWDFRPMNTLLRFPSDTTPETRDTPDTIYIVDWELAQFGEAAGDVGMWCVEAMVLEAKHGDRGLLRSFLTAYRQHAAGIVDEGFVRKLAMVVGLMLVYFMRIAPRLWGSSEEEVAGWRDTAVRFLRAGAEGDLAESLEPGALKTVDTPMVTPTDYTDYTDYTDSTTEDHSAKGLRFWAIVAALAASKLMLAIEITIVSTALPTIVHTLGMGSSYVWVSNGAALASAAIAPPLGQLSDLFGRRHPTCLSVFLFVVGGLVSGAAASGPQLIAGRVVQGLGAGGINVMSAIVVSDLVSVRHRGKYMAVMLTAYLLGAVSGPLLGGVLVQAGAWRWVFWLPVPFGVVSFVVLAVFLKGGVRDADASRRERLRRVDYGGNAVLTASTAAMLYAVTYAGSEYPWSDARIIAALTAGVLGLGLFLLLERHLARTSTSSSSSSRSSSNRNNKIEPVMPLRLLNHREGATVAAGAFASSLLSNWVTFLLPVYFQGVRMSTPSRAGVQLLPVVAVAVPASIVSVVLVSRLGRYKAMHVAGFAGMCVACGLFSILDAASPDAGWVSMEVLFSLALGMVINTLLPAFQGAVGESDQAVAMSTFTFVQSLANIWSVTMPAAIFNNRFGALAGRISDEQVRAQLGGGRAYGFATRAFLETLREKARVEVVEVFGEAVSGVWYVAAGIAGVATLLACAEGEIVLREKLETDFALEEKDGEVKR
;
A
#
# COMPACT_ATOMS: atom_id res chain seq x y z
N MET A 1 66.53 13.19 9.47
CA MET A 1 67.00 13.62 10.81
C MET A 1 65.81 13.66 11.74
N GLU A 2 66.02 13.17 12.96
CA GLU A 2 65.06 12.55 13.86
C GLU A 2 64.06 13.47 14.59
N LYS A 3 62.97 12.80 14.99
CA LYS A 3 62.12 12.91 16.20
C LYS A 3 62.70 13.79 17.34
N THR A 4 61.92 14.40 18.25
CA THR A 4 60.89 13.78 19.11
C THR A 4 60.22 14.86 20.02
N THR A 5 58.93 14.67 20.30
CA THR A 5 58.17 14.95 21.55
C THR A 5 58.12 16.34 22.21
N SER A 6 56.89 16.86 22.33
CA SER A 6 56.37 17.37 23.61
C SER A 6 54.83 17.31 23.63
N ILE A 7 54.30 16.58 24.61
CA ILE A 7 52.88 16.38 24.91
C ILE A 7 52.41 17.56 25.77
N HIS A 8 51.33 18.26 25.40
CA HIS A 8 50.50 18.94 26.41
C HIS A 8 49.04 19.24 26.00
N LYS A 9 48.16 18.79 26.91
CA LYS A 9 46.83 19.32 27.28
C LYS A 9 45.64 19.00 26.37
N ASN A 10 45.09 17.82 26.64
CA ASN A 10 43.70 17.47 26.37
C ASN A 10 42.78 18.27 27.31
N LYS A 11 42.12 19.31 26.80
CA LYS A 11 40.99 19.96 27.49
C LYS A 11 39.74 19.12 27.24
N SER A 12 39.26 18.49 28.31
CA SER A 12 37.90 17.98 28.46
C SER A 12 36.87 19.01 27.95
N LYS A 13 36.26 18.74 26.80
CA LYS A 13 34.98 19.34 26.42
C LYS A 13 33.90 18.38 26.93
N LYS A 14 33.30 18.72 28.08
CA LYS A 14 32.01 18.20 28.52
C LYS A 14 31.04 18.33 27.34
N MET A 15 30.61 17.19 26.78
CA MET A 15 29.46 17.16 25.90
C MET A 15 28.25 17.51 26.75
N SER A 16 27.61 18.63 26.44
CA SER A 16 26.30 18.97 27.00
C SER A 16 25.33 17.82 26.69
N PRO A 17 24.49 17.39 27.65
CA PRO A 17 23.48 16.38 27.38
C PRO A 17 22.54 16.89 26.27
N PRO A 18 22.07 16.01 25.37
CA PRO A 18 21.11 16.40 24.34
C PRO A 18 19.86 16.96 25.01
N THR A 19 19.36 18.10 24.53
CA THR A 19 18.26 18.87 25.14
C THR A 19 16.88 18.22 25.01
N ARG A 20 16.75 17.01 24.43
CA ARG A 20 15.55 16.15 24.46
C ARG A 20 15.91 14.71 24.05
N PRO A 21 15.49 13.66 24.79
CA PRO A 21 15.63 12.27 24.38
C PRO A 21 14.80 11.97 23.11
N PRO A 22 15.18 10.98 22.28
CA PRO A 22 14.44 10.64 21.06
C PRO A 22 13.01 10.14 21.31
N ALA A 23 12.21 10.33 20.28
CA ALA A 23 10.80 9.96 20.11
C ALA A 23 10.55 8.44 19.97
N ASN A 24 11.44 7.56 20.43
CA ASN A 24 11.09 6.14 20.55
C ASN A 24 12.08 5.49 21.52
N PRO A 25 11.63 4.84 22.60
CA PRO A 25 12.52 4.18 23.54
C PRO A 25 13.44 3.12 22.91
N ARG A 26 12.98 2.44 21.86
CA ARG A 26 13.79 1.48 21.08
C ARG A 26 14.84 2.17 20.20
N LEU A 27 14.69 3.46 19.91
CA LEU A 27 15.63 4.29 19.15
C LEU A 27 16.50 5.18 20.07
N TRP A 28 16.39 5.04 21.39
CA TRP A 28 17.23 5.80 22.32
C TRP A 28 18.71 5.48 22.10
N PRO A 29 19.59 6.50 22.05
CA PRO A 29 20.97 6.31 21.63
C PRO A 29 21.73 5.67 22.78
N GLY A 30 21.82 4.34 22.81
CA GLY A 30 22.35 3.57 23.95
C GLY A 30 21.33 2.60 24.57
N GLY A 31 20.13 2.49 23.99
CA GLY A 31 19.09 1.58 24.43
C GLY A 31 18.43 1.99 25.74
N ILE A 32 17.51 1.14 26.22
CA ILE A 32 16.80 1.33 27.48
C ILE A 32 17.75 1.45 28.67
N GLU A 33 18.86 0.69 28.67
CA GLU A 33 19.85 0.70 29.75
C GLU A 33 20.49 2.08 29.95
N ARG A 34 20.82 2.77 28.85
CA ARG A 34 21.37 4.12 28.95
C ARG A 34 20.31 5.11 29.45
N TYR A 35 19.06 4.99 29.05
CA TYR A 35 18.02 5.85 29.60
C TYR A 35 17.81 5.61 31.09
N LEU A 36 17.81 4.36 31.53
CA LEU A 36 17.74 4.02 32.94
C LEU A 36 18.93 4.65 33.69
N ALA A 37 20.14 4.55 33.15
CA ALA A 37 21.33 5.19 33.73
C ALA A 37 21.24 6.74 33.75
N ASP A 38 20.86 7.36 32.63
CA ASP A 38 20.74 8.82 32.47
C ASP A 38 19.66 9.39 33.41
N ASN A 39 18.63 8.59 33.74
CA ASN A 39 17.57 8.94 34.69
C ASN A 39 17.81 8.37 36.10
N ASN A 40 18.99 7.82 36.40
CA ASN A 40 19.32 7.20 37.70
C ASN A 40 18.28 6.18 38.19
N ILE A 41 17.78 5.34 37.29
CA ILE A 41 16.88 4.22 37.55
C ILE A 41 17.71 2.94 37.56
N THR A 42 17.73 2.23 38.70
CA THR A 42 18.49 0.99 38.85
C THR A 42 17.53 -0.18 38.97
N CYS A 43 17.62 -1.15 38.06
CA CYS A 43 16.88 -2.43 38.11
C CYS A 43 17.77 -3.58 37.65
N THR A 44 17.37 -4.82 37.92
CA THR A 44 18.09 -6.03 37.50
C THR A 44 17.88 -6.32 36.02
N SER A 45 16.66 -6.12 35.52
CA SER A 45 16.33 -6.25 34.10
C SER A 45 15.23 -5.29 33.69
N ALA A 46 15.25 -4.90 32.42
CA ALA A 46 14.19 -4.14 31.77
C ALA A 46 13.76 -4.90 30.51
N THR A 47 12.54 -5.43 30.50
CA THR A 47 12.00 -6.19 29.37
C THR A 47 10.86 -5.42 28.71
N PRO A 48 10.85 -5.28 27.37
CA PRO A 48 9.77 -4.60 26.69
C PRO A 48 8.50 -5.45 26.79
N ILE A 49 7.37 -4.84 27.12
CA ILE A 49 6.07 -5.50 27.05
C ILE A 49 5.47 -5.17 25.67
N GLU A 50 5.25 -6.18 24.84
CA GLU A 50 4.77 -6.01 23.45
C GLU A 50 3.23 -6.05 23.32
N ALA A 51 2.51 -6.10 24.45
CA ALA A 51 1.07 -6.26 24.51
C ALA A 51 0.33 -4.94 24.87
N GLY A 52 -0.75 -4.66 24.12
CA GLY A 52 -2.00 -4.08 24.64
C GLY A 52 -2.03 -2.68 25.22
N THR A 53 -1.13 -1.75 24.86
CA THR A 53 -1.15 -0.40 25.45
C THR A 53 -0.99 0.72 24.42
N SER A 54 -1.50 1.89 24.78
CA SER A 54 -1.38 3.16 24.07
C SER A 54 0.05 3.71 24.06
N CYS A 55 0.92 3.25 24.96
CA CYS A 55 2.33 3.63 24.99
C CYS A 55 3.37 2.53 25.19
N TYR A 56 4.62 2.82 24.84
CA TYR A 56 5.72 1.87 25.06
C TYR A 56 5.94 1.67 26.55
N ILE A 57 5.75 0.42 26.98
CA ILE A 57 5.92 -0.01 28.36
C ILE A 57 7.05 -1.02 28.50
N TRP A 58 7.76 -0.90 29.63
CA TRP A 58 8.83 -1.81 30.02
C TRP A 58 8.55 -2.36 31.41
N ARG A 59 8.64 -3.67 31.56
CA ARG A 59 8.68 -4.33 32.86
C ARG A 59 10.08 -4.19 33.44
N LEU A 60 10.16 -3.65 34.66
CA LEU A 60 11.39 -3.50 35.41
C LEU A 60 11.40 -4.51 36.57
N ASP A 61 12.28 -5.51 36.52
CA ASP A 61 12.44 -6.46 37.62
C ASP A 61 13.61 -6.03 38.53
N GLY A 62 13.45 -6.19 39.84
CA GLY A 62 14.47 -5.82 40.83
C GLY A 62 14.75 -4.30 40.90
N LEU A 63 13.72 -3.47 40.68
CA LEU A 63 13.83 -2.01 40.80
C LEU A 63 14.29 -1.62 42.22
N SER A 64 15.37 -0.86 42.32
CA SER A 64 15.84 -0.27 43.56
C SER A 64 15.17 1.09 43.79
N HIS A 65 14.11 1.11 44.59
CA HIS A 65 13.39 2.34 44.94
C HIS A 65 12.89 2.30 46.40
N PRO A 66 13.06 3.37 47.21
CA PRO A 66 12.69 3.36 48.64
C PRO A 66 11.22 3.06 48.94
N GLY A 67 10.33 3.33 47.97
CA GLY A 67 8.90 3.11 48.09
C GLY A 67 8.36 1.87 47.36
N HIS A 68 9.22 0.96 46.88
CA HIS A 68 8.81 -0.22 46.12
C HIS A 68 9.33 -1.51 46.77
N PRO A 69 8.50 -2.55 46.99
CA PRO A 69 8.94 -3.78 47.65
C PRO A 69 10.06 -4.49 46.88
N PRO A 70 11.13 -4.95 47.56
CA PRO A 70 12.19 -5.73 46.91
C PRO A 70 11.64 -7.07 46.44
N GLY A 71 11.61 -7.28 45.12
CA GLY A 71 11.15 -8.51 44.47
C GLY A 71 9.89 -8.38 43.63
N GLU A 72 9.11 -7.30 43.78
CA GLU A 72 7.97 -7.03 42.89
C GLU A 72 8.43 -6.32 41.61
N PRO A 73 7.84 -6.61 40.44
CA PRO A 73 8.11 -5.86 39.22
C PRO A 73 7.57 -4.43 39.32
N ALA A 74 8.04 -3.55 38.45
CA ALA A 74 7.52 -2.22 38.22
C ALA A 74 7.32 -2.01 36.70
N VAL A 75 6.59 -0.96 36.32
CA VAL A 75 6.32 -0.63 34.91
C VAL A 75 6.86 0.76 34.60
N LEU A 76 7.67 0.88 33.57
CA LEU A 76 8.08 2.15 32.98
C LEU A 76 7.24 2.44 31.74
N LYS A 77 6.46 3.52 31.79
CA LYS A 77 5.76 4.11 30.62
C LYS A 77 6.63 5.19 30.00
N CYS A 78 6.87 5.12 28.71
CA CYS A 78 7.67 6.12 27.98
C CYS A 78 6.80 6.86 26.97
N ALA A 79 7.03 8.17 26.85
CA ALA A 79 6.44 8.97 25.79
C ALA A 79 7.00 8.48 24.46
N ASP A 80 6.19 8.69 23.42
CA ASP A 80 6.53 8.42 22.03
C ASP A 80 6.31 6.99 21.53
N SER A 81 5.01 6.73 21.34
CA SER A 81 4.41 5.51 20.83
C SER A 81 3.22 5.90 19.96
N THR A 82 3.26 5.53 18.69
CA THR A 82 2.03 5.25 17.96
C THR A 82 1.28 4.17 18.74
N PRO A 83 0.03 4.38 19.20
CA PRO A 83 -0.81 3.26 19.61
C PRO A 83 -0.78 2.22 18.49
N LYS A 84 -0.84 0.92 18.78
CA LYS A 84 -0.85 -0.13 17.72
C LYS A 84 -1.93 0.10 16.64
N PHE A 85 -2.89 0.98 16.90
CA PHE A 85 -4.02 1.35 16.04
C PHE A 85 -4.04 2.84 15.61
N SER A 86 -2.95 3.61 15.81
CA SER A 86 -2.90 5.04 15.47
C SER A 86 -1.48 5.53 15.18
N ASP A 87 -1.32 6.37 14.16
CA ASP A 87 -0.05 7.05 13.83
C ASP A 87 0.24 8.28 14.73
N ASP A 88 -0.63 8.59 15.69
CA ASP A 88 -0.45 9.73 16.60
C ASP A 88 0.45 9.32 17.77
N ALA A 89 1.67 9.85 17.81
CA ALA A 89 2.62 9.62 18.91
C ALA A 89 2.06 10.12 20.25
N VAL A 90 2.12 9.28 21.30
CA VAL A 90 1.80 9.68 22.68
C VAL A 90 2.75 10.80 23.12
N SER A 91 2.19 11.99 23.30
CA SER A 91 2.93 13.17 23.70
C SER A 91 3.41 13.06 25.16
N PRO A 92 4.58 13.63 25.52
CA PRO A 92 4.96 13.79 26.92
C PRO A 92 3.91 14.52 27.76
N ALA A 93 3.10 15.39 27.12
CA ALA A 93 1.98 16.07 27.77
C ALA A 93 0.89 15.08 28.21
N ARG A 94 0.57 14.07 27.40
CA ARG A 94 -0.40 13.01 27.73
C ARG A 94 0.04 12.20 28.96
N LEU A 95 1.30 11.76 29.02
CA LEU A 95 1.82 11.06 30.20
C LEU A 95 1.89 11.95 31.44
N SER A 96 2.14 13.25 31.28
CA SER A 96 2.09 14.20 32.40
C SER A 96 0.68 14.34 32.99
N THR A 97 -0.35 14.21 32.16
CA THR A 97 -1.76 14.15 32.59
C THR A 97 -2.02 12.88 33.38
N GLU A 98 -1.47 11.74 32.93
CA GLU A 98 -1.57 10.47 33.66
C GLU A 98 -0.98 10.57 35.08
N VAL A 99 0.26 11.07 35.19
CA VAL A 99 0.94 11.24 36.48
C VAL A 99 0.13 12.15 37.41
N ARG A 100 -0.42 13.24 36.88
CA ARG A 100 -1.26 14.17 37.66
C ARG A 100 -2.53 13.52 38.16
N ALA A 101 -3.16 12.66 37.36
CA ALA A 101 -4.35 11.93 37.76
C ALA A 101 -4.03 10.90 38.84
N LEU A 102 -2.99 10.08 38.64
CA LEU A 102 -2.54 9.06 39.59
C LEU A 102 -2.09 9.63 40.94
N THR A 103 -1.64 10.88 40.97
CA THR A 103 -1.20 11.58 42.20
C THR A 103 -2.24 12.56 42.74
N CYS A 104 -3.43 12.63 42.12
CA CYS A 104 -4.47 13.56 42.52
C CYS A 104 -5.10 13.18 43.86
N ARG A 105 -5.45 14.20 44.65
CA ARG A 105 -6.13 14.05 45.94
C ARG A 105 -7.45 13.27 45.83
N ALA A 106 -8.23 13.49 44.77
CA ALA A 106 -9.51 12.79 44.57
C ALA A 106 -9.31 11.28 44.42
N VAL A 107 -8.30 10.85 43.66
CA VAL A 107 -7.94 9.43 43.48
C VAL A 107 -7.46 8.84 44.80
N ALA A 108 -6.62 9.55 45.55
CA ALA A 108 -6.15 9.12 46.86
C ALA A 108 -7.29 9.02 47.91
N GLU A 109 -8.30 9.88 47.85
CA GLU A 109 -9.48 9.81 48.71
C GLU A 109 -10.38 8.62 48.33
N ALA A 110 -10.63 8.41 47.05
CA ALA A 110 -11.40 7.26 46.56
C ALA A 110 -10.75 5.92 46.93
N SER A 111 -9.44 5.77 46.68
CA SER A 111 -8.70 4.55 47.03
C SER A 111 -8.50 4.35 48.53
N ARG A 112 -8.58 5.40 49.36
CA ARG A 112 -8.65 5.23 50.83
C ARG A 112 -10.02 4.78 51.30
N ALA A 113 -11.07 5.26 50.65
CA ALA A 113 -12.45 4.93 51.01
C ALA A 113 -12.88 3.54 50.50
N GLU A 114 -12.27 3.05 49.42
CA GLU A 114 -12.39 1.67 48.94
C GLU A 114 -10.98 1.06 48.76
N PRO A 115 -10.33 0.57 49.84
CA PRO A 115 -8.95 0.09 49.84
C PRO A 115 -8.68 -1.09 48.90
N SER A 116 -9.75 -1.74 48.47
CA SER A 116 -9.78 -2.90 47.62
C SER A 116 -9.70 -2.53 46.13
N VAL A 117 -9.91 -1.25 45.77
CA VAL A 117 -9.74 -0.68 44.42
C VAL A 117 -8.66 0.41 44.46
N ARG A 118 -7.61 0.22 43.66
CA ARG A 118 -6.41 1.04 43.68
C ARG A 118 -6.04 1.51 42.29
N VAL A 119 -5.15 2.50 42.24
CA VAL A 119 -4.43 2.88 41.03
C VAL A 119 -2.95 2.53 41.18
N PRO A 120 -2.21 2.36 40.08
CA PRO A 120 -0.75 2.24 40.14
C PRO A 120 -0.14 3.45 40.85
N SER A 121 0.77 3.19 41.79
CA SER A 121 1.52 4.25 42.46
C SER A 121 2.62 4.77 41.55
N VAL A 122 2.70 6.10 41.35
CA VAL A 122 3.82 6.71 40.63
C VAL A 122 5.05 6.67 41.53
N LEU A 123 6.02 5.85 41.14
CA LEU A 123 7.28 5.70 41.87
C LEU A 123 8.26 6.80 41.50
N ARG A 124 8.32 7.16 40.22
CA ARG A 124 9.27 8.15 39.71
C ARG A 124 8.81 8.78 38.40
N THR A 125 9.07 10.06 38.19
CA THR A 125 8.87 10.75 36.91
C THR A 125 10.20 10.99 36.19
N ALA A 126 10.15 11.11 34.87
CA ALA A 126 11.28 11.41 33.98
C ALA A 126 10.81 12.35 32.85
N ASP A 127 11.75 12.94 32.10
CA ASP A 127 11.42 13.96 31.09
C ASP A 127 10.51 13.46 29.95
N ASN A 128 10.62 12.17 29.59
CA ASN A 128 9.84 11.51 28.52
C ASN A 128 9.22 10.19 29.02
N GLY A 129 8.77 10.12 30.27
CA GLY A 129 8.15 8.91 30.82
C GLY A 129 8.03 8.91 32.34
N PHE A 130 7.48 7.84 32.91
CA PHE A 130 7.41 7.66 34.37
C PHE A 130 7.37 6.17 34.73
N VAL A 131 7.83 5.85 35.94
CA VAL A 131 7.81 4.51 36.52
C VAL A 131 6.68 4.43 37.53
N MET A 132 5.88 3.37 37.45
CA MET A 132 4.80 3.05 38.36
C MET A 132 4.92 1.63 38.93
N SER A 133 4.23 1.36 40.04
CA SER A 133 4.14 0.01 40.59
C SER A 133 3.43 -0.96 39.63
N TRP A 134 3.76 -2.24 39.72
CA TRP A 134 3.04 -3.29 38.98
C TRP A 134 1.57 -3.37 39.40
N ALA A 135 0.69 -3.60 38.43
CA ALA A 135 -0.75 -3.51 38.61
C ALA A 135 -1.42 -4.81 38.13
N GLY A 136 -1.55 -5.79 39.03
CA GLY A 136 -2.33 -7.01 38.78
C GLY A 136 -1.66 -8.07 37.87
N ASP A 137 -2.27 -9.25 37.87
CA ASP A 137 -1.76 -10.45 37.20
C ASP A 137 -2.63 -10.88 36.00
N ALA A 138 -3.88 -10.42 35.94
CA ALA A 138 -4.83 -10.73 34.88
C ALA A 138 -5.71 -9.51 34.57
N ASN A 139 -6.13 -9.36 33.32
CA ASN A 139 -7.15 -8.37 32.94
C ASN A 139 -8.55 -8.90 33.28
N LEU A 140 -9.44 -8.04 33.78
CA LEU A 140 -10.84 -8.36 34.10
C LEU A 140 -11.58 -8.93 32.88
N LEU A 141 -11.35 -8.42 31.67
CA LEU A 141 -11.97 -8.95 30.45
C LEU A 141 -11.67 -10.46 30.27
N ASP A 142 -10.38 -10.81 30.29
CA ASP A 142 -9.94 -12.19 30.14
C ASP A 142 -10.36 -13.06 31.32
N ALA A 143 -10.23 -12.55 32.56
CA ALA A 143 -10.68 -13.27 33.76
C ALA A 143 -12.19 -13.55 33.74
N PHE A 144 -13.00 -12.60 33.25
CA PHE A 144 -14.43 -12.80 33.08
C PHE A 144 -14.69 -13.90 32.03
N ARG A 145 -14.04 -13.84 30.87
CA ARG A 145 -14.21 -14.87 29.83
C ARG A 145 -13.79 -16.26 30.29
N ASP A 146 -12.65 -16.35 30.96
CA ASP A 146 -11.93 -17.62 31.15
C ASP A 146 -12.21 -18.27 32.53
N ASN A 147 -12.68 -17.50 33.53
CA ASN A 147 -13.12 -18.03 34.82
C ASN A 147 -14.63 -17.79 35.07
N PRO A 148 -15.49 -18.81 34.85
CA PRO A 148 -16.92 -18.73 35.17
C PRO A 148 -17.23 -18.48 36.65
N ALA A 149 -16.36 -18.92 37.57
CA ALA A 149 -16.53 -18.79 39.02
C ALA A 149 -16.06 -17.43 39.59
N LEU A 150 -15.53 -16.54 38.73
CA LEU A 150 -15.14 -15.19 39.13
C LEU A 150 -16.31 -14.44 39.78
N ASP A 151 -16.09 -13.83 40.95
CA ASP A 151 -17.04 -12.98 41.66
C ASP A 151 -17.22 -11.62 40.96
N ALA A 152 -17.86 -11.67 39.78
CA ALA A 152 -18.06 -10.49 38.95
C ALA A 152 -18.97 -9.44 39.61
N ALA A 153 -19.98 -9.87 40.38
CA ALA A 153 -20.85 -8.96 41.13
C ALA A 153 -20.08 -8.23 42.25
N GLY A 154 -19.21 -8.93 43.00
CA GLY A 154 -18.36 -8.29 44.01
C GLY A 154 -17.38 -7.31 43.38
N ILE A 155 -16.77 -7.67 42.25
CA ILE A 155 -15.89 -6.78 41.47
C ILE A 155 -16.65 -5.53 41.01
N GLY A 156 -17.82 -5.70 40.40
CA GLY A 156 -18.65 -4.58 39.93
C GLY A 156 -19.04 -3.63 41.06
N ALA A 157 -19.50 -4.15 42.20
CA ALA A 157 -19.87 -3.35 43.37
C ALA A 157 -18.69 -2.51 43.89
N ARG A 158 -17.50 -3.11 44.05
CA ARG A 158 -16.29 -2.43 44.53
C ARG A 158 -15.88 -1.30 43.58
N ILE A 159 -15.87 -1.56 42.27
CA ILE A 159 -15.47 -0.57 41.26
C ILE A 159 -16.49 0.57 41.17
N GLY A 160 -17.79 0.25 41.19
CA GLY A 160 -18.85 1.26 41.15
C GLY A 160 -18.83 2.18 42.36
N GLY A 161 -18.64 1.60 43.55
CA GLY A 161 -18.49 2.37 44.78
C GLY A 161 -17.25 3.26 44.79
N TRP A 162 -16.11 2.74 44.32
CA TRP A 162 -14.88 3.52 44.19
C TRP A 162 -15.03 4.68 43.18
N LEU A 163 -15.62 4.44 41.99
CA LEU A 163 -15.82 5.46 40.97
C LEU A 163 -16.76 6.57 41.46
N GLY A 164 -17.85 6.22 42.13
CA GLY A 164 -18.78 7.20 42.70
C GLY A 164 -18.08 8.14 43.69
N ARG A 165 -17.22 7.60 44.56
CA ARG A 165 -16.43 8.40 45.51
C ARG A 165 -15.37 9.24 44.83
N LEU A 166 -14.69 8.70 43.80
CA LEU A 166 -13.74 9.45 42.98
C LEU A 166 -14.42 10.68 42.38
N GLN A 167 -15.59 10.49 41.80
CA GLN A 167 -16.27 11.54 41.08
C GLN A 167 -16.88 12.59 42.04
N VAL A 168 -17.35 12.20 43.23
CA VAL A 168 -17.76 13.15 44.27
C VAL A 168 -16.57 13.97 44.77
N ALA A 169 -15.44 13.32 45.03
CA ALA A 169 -14.21 14.00 45.47
C ALA A 169 -13.64 14.91 44.37
N GLY A 170 -13.69 14.47 43.11
CA GLY A 170 -13.25 15.23 41.94
C GLY A 170 -14.11 16.47 41.69
N ALA A 171 -15.44 16.34 41.77
CA ALA A 171 -16.36 17.47 41.70
C ALA A 171 -16.12 18.50 42.82
N ALA A 172 -15.90 18.03 44.06
CA ALA A 172 -15.60 18.89 45.20
C ALA A 172 -14.24 19.59 45.09
N ALA A 173 -13.23 18.93 44.49
CA ALA A 173 -11.92 19.51 44.25
C ALA A 173 -11.92 20.55 43.11
N GLY A 174 -12.91 20.51 42.22
CA GLY A 174 -12.94 21.31 41.00
C GLY A 174 -11.84 20.91 40.00
N PRO A 175 -11.62 21.71 38.94
CA PRO A 175 -10.77 21.31 37.82
C PRO A 175 -9.32 20.98 38.19
N SER A 176 -8.79 21.51 39.30
CA SER A 176 -7.51 21.06 39.90
C SER A 176 -6.34 20.89 38.91
N GLY A 177 -6.28 21.74 37.88
CA GLY A 177 -5.25 21.68 36.84
C GLY A 177 -5.52 20.70 35.69
N PHE A 178 -6.73 20.16 35.56
CA PHE A 178 -7.19 19.43 34.37
C PHE A 178 -8.02 20.35 33.48
N GLU A 179 -7.82 20.22 32.17
CA GLU A 179 -8.62 20.96 31.20
C GLU A 179 -10.07 20.44 31.18
N PRO A 180 -11.05 21.31 30.89
CA PRO A 180 -12.44 20.93 30.68
C PRO A 180 -12.60 19.83 29.62
N VAL A 181 -11.85 19.94 28.52
CA VAL A 181 -11.75 18.91 27.49
C VAL A 181 -10.27 18.71 27.25
N ASN A 182 -9.80 17.47 27.39
CA ASN A 182 -8.42 17.16 27.06
C ASN A 182 -8.16 17.58 25.59
N PRO A 183 -7.10 18.34 25.29
CA PRO A 183 -6.82 18.81 23.93
C PRO A 183 -6.78 17.69 22.89
N GLU A 184 -6.34 16.48 23.29
CA GLU A 184 -6.31 15.31 22.41
C GLU A 184 -7.72 14.73 22.14
N LEU A 185 -8.67 14.94 23.07
CA LEU A 185 -10.07 14.56 22.93
C LEU A 185 -10.93 15.59 22.16
N GLY A 186 -10.38 16.75 21.84
CA GLY A 186 -11.08 17.78 21.06
C GLY A 186 -11.59 17.26 19.71
N ARG A 187 -10.86 16.35 19.05
CA ARG A 187 -11.31 15.72 17.78
C ARG A 187 -12.56 14.86 17.95
N PHE A 188 -12.76 14.29 19.14
CA PHE A 188 -13.91 13.44 19.44
C PHE A 188 -15.14 14.30 19.73
N TYR A 189 -14.99 15.34 20.54
CA TYR A 189 -16.09 16.09 21.13
C TYR A 189 -16.48 17.39 20.43
N ASN A 190 -15.57 18.01 19.68
CA ASN A 190 -15.87 19.27 19.02
C ASN A 190 -16.97 19.07 17.95
N PRO A 191 -17.84 20.07 17.71
CA PRO A 191 -18.82 20.01 16.64
C PRO A 191 -18.21 19.65 15.28
N GLY A 192 -18.85 18.74 14.55
CA GLY A 192 -18.33 18.13 13.32
C GLY A 192 -17.23 17.08 13.54
N GLY A 193 -16.90 16.78 14.80
CA GLY A 193 -15.95 15.78 15.23
C GLY A 193 -16.49 14.35 15.15
N PHE A 194 -15.77 13.42 15.77
CA PHE A 194 -16.07 12.00 15.64
C PHE A 194 -17.41 11.59 16.27
N MET A 195 -17.80 12.19 17.40
CA MET A 195 -19.10 11.95 18.05
C MET A 195 -20.28 12.22 17.11
N ASP A 196 -20.28 13.36 16.42
CA ASP A 196 -21.35 13.76 15.49
C ASP A 196 -21.56 12.71 14.40
N LYS A 197 -20.44 12.24 13.86
CA LYS A 197 -20.42 11.24 12.79
C LYS A 197 -20.88 9.86 13.26
N LEU A 198 -20.65 9.52 14.53
CA LEU A 198 -21.21 8.29 15.11
C LEU A 198 -22.73 8.37 15.20
N VAL A 199 -23.26 9.47 15.74
CA VAL A 199 -24.72 9.67 15.86
C VAL A 199 -25.38 9.66 14.49
N GLN A 200 -24.85 10.44 13.53
CA GLN A 200 -25.37 10.51 12.15
C GLN A 200 -25.25 9.16 11.42
N SER A 201 -24.26 8.34 11.76
CA SER A 201 -24.16 7.00 11.19
C SER A 201 -25.27 6.07 11.72
N ALA A 202 -25.58 6.15 13.01
CA ALA A 202 -26.57 5.28 13.64
C ALA A 202 -28.01 5.73 13.37
N VAL A 203 -28.22 7.04 13.23
CA VAL A 203 -29.51 7.68 12.98
C VAL A 203 -29.37 8.50 11.67
N PRO A 204 -29.73 7.91 10.51
CA PRO A 204 -29.54 8.57 9.22
C PRO A 204 -30.49 9.76 8.97
N ASP A 205 -31.58 9.86 9.72
CA ASP A 205 -32.50 11.01 9.65
C ASP A 205 -31.80 12.26 10.19
N GLY A 206 -31.68 13.28 9.34
CA GLY A 206 -30.91 14.49 9.64
C GLY A 206 -31.51 15.30 10.80
N ASP A 207 -32.82 15.47 10.82
CA ASP A 207 -33.51 16.25 11.86
C ASP A 207 -33.45 15.51 13.20
N GLU A 208 -33.61 14.19 13.18
CA GLU A 208 -33.53 13.33 14.37
C GLU A 208 -32.11 13.30 14.96
N SER A 209 -31.09 13.08 14.12
CA SER A 209 -29.68 13.03 14.55
C SER A 209 -29.20 14.38 15.06
N ASP A 210 -29.61 15.49 14.44
CA ASP A 210 -29.33 16.84 14.94
C ASP A 210 -30.03 17.10 16.29
N GLY A 211 -31.26 16.61 16.46
CA GLY A 211 -31.96 16.64 17.75
C GLY A 211 -31.23 15.89 18.86
N ILE A 212 -30.73 14.68 18.57
CA ILE A 212 -29.91 13.89 19.50
C ILE A 212 -28.60 14.60 19.83
N LEU A 213 -27.91 15.19 18.84
CA LEU A 213 -26.68 15.94 19.06
C LEU A 213 -26.91 17.22 19.87
N ALA A 214 -28.04 17.90 19.67
CA ALA A 214 -28.45 19.03 20.48
C ALA A 214 -28.71 18.60 21.93
N ALA A 215 -29.39 17.46 22.16
CA ALA A 215 -29.63 16.92 23.48
C ALA A 215 -28.32 16.48 24.18
N LEU A 216 -27.42 15.80 23.47
CA LEU A 216 -26.09 15.40 23.96
C LEU A 216 -25.28 16.62 24.43
N ARG A 217 -25.34 17.76 23.74
CA ARG A 217 -24.61 18.97 24.12
C ARG A 217 -25.34 19.84 25.14
N GLY A 218 -26.67 19.86 25.09
CA GLY A 218 -27.53 20.70 25.92
C GLY A 218 -27.82 20.12 27.31
N THR A 219 -27.66 18.80 27.49
CA THR A 219 -27.85 18.17 28.80
C THR A 219 -26.61 18.36 29.66
N GLU A 220 -26.66 19.36 30.54
CA GLU A 220 -25.61 19.62 31.53
C GLU A 220 -25.60 18.54 32.62
N THR A 221 -24.41 18.06 32.96
CA THR A 221 -24.21 17.08 34.04
C THR A 221 -23.05 17.51 34.94
N VAL A 222 -22.97 16.92 36.13
CA VAL A 222 -21.87 17.24 37.06
C VAL A 222 -20.52 16.90 36.43
N ARG A 223 -19.62 17.88 36.50
CA ARG A 223 -18.25 17.76 36.03
C ARG A 223 -17.32 17.35 37.16
N THR A 224 -16.38 16.48 36.83
CA THR A 224 -15.48 15.85 37.79
C THR A 224 -14.20 15.39 37.10
N LEU A 225 -13.22 14.92 37.87
CA LEU A 225 -12.11 14.14 37.34
C LEU A 225 -12.66 12.85 36.70
N THR A 226 -12.38 12.68 35.41
CA THR A 226 -12.75 11.50 34.62
C THR A 226 -11.50 10.89 34.01
N ALA A 227 -11.42 9.56 33.95
CA ALA A 227 -10.30 8.87 33.29
C ALA A 227 -10.46 8.79 31.76
N TRP A 228 -11.67 9.08 31.25
CA TRP A 228 -12.10 8.92 29.85
C TRP A 228 -12.14 7.47 29.38
N ASP A 229 -11.05 6.72 29.58
CA ASP A 229 -10.92 5.33 29.16
C ASP A 229 -11.29 4.30 30.26
N PHE A 230 -12.30 4.63 31.07
CA PHE A 230 -12.71 3.82 32.21
C PHE A 230 -13.53 2.60 31.79
N ARG A 231 -12.89 1.42 31.70
CA ARG A 231 -13.49 0.20 31.13
C ARG A 231 -13.03 -1.09 31.83
N PRO A 232 -13.82 -2.18 31.76
CA PRO A 232 -13.41 -3.51 32.22
C PRO A 232 -12.05 -3.96 31.66
N MET A 233 -11.78 -3.77 30.36
CA MET A 233 -10.49 -4.13 29.74
C MET A 233 -9.29 -3.32 30.26
N ASN A 234 -9.52 -2.18 30.92
CA ASN A 234 -8.49 -1.37 31.56
C ASN A 234 -8.48 -1.59 33.09
N THR A 235 -9.03 -2.73 33.54
CA THR A 235 -9.07 -3.14 34.95
C THR A 235 -8.25 -4.41 35.14
N LEU A 236 -7.25 -4.35 36.02
CA LEU A 236 -6.36 -5.47 36.31
C LEU A 236 -6.65 -6.05 37.69
N LEU A 237 -6.66 -7.38 37.80
CA LEU A 237 -6.98 -8.13 39.00
C LEU A 237 -5.71 -8.73 39.61
N ARG A 238 -5.55 -8.59 40.92
CA ARG A 238 -4.50 -9.26 41.70
C ARG A 238 -5.16 -10.25 42.66
N PHE A 239 -4.73 -11.50 42.59
CA PHE A 239 -5.25 -12.60 43.40
C PHE A 239 -4.30 -12.91 44.57
N PRO A 240 -4.79 -13.56 45.65
CA PRO A 240 -3.93 -13.97 46.75
C PRO A 240 -2.82 -14.90 46.29
N SER A 241 -1.61 -14.72 46.84
CA SER A 241 -0.40 -15.48 46.45
C SER A 241 -0.53 -17.00 46.58
N ASP A 242 -1.43 -17.48 47.45
CA ASP A 242 -1.65 -18.90 47.74
C ASP A 242 -2.73 -19.55 46.84
N THR A 243 -3.28 -18.82 45.87
CA THR A 243 -4.32 -19.33 44.95
C THR A 243 -3.73 -19.97 43.69
N THR A 244 -4.19 -21.17 43.35
CA THR A 244 -3.92 -21.81 42.05
C THR A 244 -4.78 -21.16 40.96
N PRO A 245 -4.42 -21.26 39.66
CA PRO A 245 -5.24 -20.73 38.57
C PRO A 245 -6.71 -21.16 38.62
N GLU A 246 -6.99 -22.35 39.17
CA GLU A 246 -8.33 -22.95 39.33
C GLU A 246 -9.16 -22.37 40.49
N THR A 247 -8.54 -21.58 41.40
CA THR A 247 -9.18 -21.04 42.61
C THR A 247 -9.20 -19.51 42.65
N ARG A 248 -8.93 -18.86 41.50
CA ARG A 248 -8.88 -17.40 41.34
C ARG A 248 -10.27 -16.78 41.18
N ASP A 249 -11.12 -16.95 42.19
CA ASP A 249 -12.52 -16.52 42.13
C ASP A 249 -12.74 -15.11 42.64
N THR A 250 -12.02 -14.70 43.68
CA THR A 250 -12.13 -13.36 44.27
C THR A 250 -10.76 -12.67 44.32
N PRO A 251 -10.59 -11.50 43.67
CA PRO A 251 -9.33 -10.77 43.72
C PRO A 251 -9.18 -10.00 45.05
N ASP A 252 -7.97 -10.01 45.61
CA ASP A 252 -7.62 -9.20 46.78
C ASP A 252 -7.68 -7.71 46.43
N THR A 253 -7.07 -7.35 45.29
CA THR A 253 -6.95 -5.96 44.85
C THR A 253 -7.31 -5.82 43.38
N ILE A 254 -8.06 -4.77 43.08
CA ILE A 254 -8.43 -4.36 41.72
C ILE A 254 -7.66 -3.09 41.39
N TYR A 255 -7.04 -3.04 40.22
CA TYR A 255 -6.30 -1.89 39.73
C TYR A 255 -7.01 -1.25 38.55
N ILE A 256 -7.33 0.04 38.66
CA ILE A 256 -7.78 0.85 37.54
C ILE A 256 -6.55 1.45 36.85
N VAL A 257 -6.29 1.01 35.62
CA VAL A 257 -5.14 1.43 34.83
C VAL A 257 -5.56 2.32 33.67
N ASP A 258 -4.59 3.04 33.11
CA ASP A 258 -4.73 3.98 31.99
C ASP A 258 -5.47 5.30 32.30
N TRP A 259 -4.70 6.30 32.72
CA TRP A 259 -5.21 7.62 33.12
C TRP A 259 -4.75 8.75 32.19
N GLU A 260 -4.18 8.41 31.03
CA GLU A 260 -3.43 9.34 30.20
C GLU A 260 -4.30 10.38 29.47
N LEU A 261 -5.59 10.08 29.32
CA LEU A 261 -6.60 10.99 28.74
C LEU A 261 -7.47 11.65 29.81
N ALA A 262 -7.05 11.62 31.07
CA ALA A 262 -7.83 12.20 32.16
C ALA A 262 -8.12 13.69 31.94
N GLN A 263 -9.31 14.12 32.34
CA GLN A 263 -9.82 15.48 32.16
C GLN A 263 -10.79 15.86 33.26
N PHE A 264 -11.17 17.15 33.32
CA PHE A 264 -12.29 17.59 34.14
C PHE A 264 -13.59 17.51 33.31
N GLY A 265 -14.03 16.28 33.06
CA GLY A 265 -15.12 15.93 32.14
C GLY A 265 -16.46 15.69 32.83
N GLU A 266 -17.42 15.18 32.07
CA GLU A 266 -18.75 14.78 32.56
C GLU A 266 -18.72 13.37 33.14
N ALA A 267 -19.28 13.20 34.34
CA ALA A 267 -19.30 11.92 35.06
C ALA A 267 -19.92 10.76 34.24
N ALA A 268 -20.91 11.06 33.39
CA ALA A 268 -21.61 10.10 32.56
C ALA A 268 -20.71 9.40 31.52
N GLY A 269 -19.59 10.03 31.13
CA GLY A 269 -18.62 9.45 30.19
C GLY A 269 -18.01 8.16 30.70
N ASP A 270 -17.42 8.19 31.90
CA ASP A 270 -16.77 7.02 32.51
C ASP A 270 -17.78 5.89 32.78
N VAL A 271 -18.96 6.24 33.28
CA VAL A 271 -20.03 5.28 33.58
C VAL A 271 -20.55 4.65 32.30
N GLY A 272 -20.74 5.43 31.24
CA GLY A 272 -21.20 4.94 29.95
C GLY A 272 -20.22 3.96 29.30
N MET A 273 -18.92 4.27 29.33
CA MET A 273 -17.86 3.38 28.83
C MET A 273 -17.85 2.03 29.57
N TRP A 274 -17.97 2.05 30.89
CA TRP A 274 -18.10 0.83 31.69
C TRP A 274 -19.37 0.04 31.35
N CYS A 275 -20.51 0.73 31.26
CA CYS A 275 -21.80 0.11 31.01
C CYS A 275 -21.81 -0.67 29.70
N VAL A 276 -21.35 -0.06 28.60
CA VAL A 276 -21.36 -0.71 27.28
C VAL A 276 -20.56 -2.01 27.32
N GLU A 277 -19.37 -1.96 27.91
CA GLU A 277 -18.48 -3.11 27.91
C GLU A 277 -18.98 -4.24 28.83
N ALA A 278 -19.48 -3.89 30.02
CA ALA A 278 -20.09 -4.86 30.92
C ALA A 278 -21.37 -5.48 30.32
N MET A 279 -22.20 -4.69 29.62
CA MET A 279 -23.38 -5.20 28.91
C MET A 279 -23.01 -6.26 27.87
N VAL A 280 -22.00 -5.98 27.04
CA VAL A 280 -21.54 -6.91 26.00
C VAL A 280 -20.92 -8.16 26.62
N LEU A 281 -20.12 -8.00 27.68
CA LEU A 281 -19.54 -9.12 28.44
C LEU A 281 -20.59 -10.07 29.01
N GLU A 282 -21.59 -9.52 29.69
CA GLU A 282 -22.66 -10.30 30.32
C GLU A 282 -23.60 -10.92 29.30
N ALA A 283 -23.90 -10.23 28.20
CA ALA A 283 -24.68 -10.79 27.11
C ALA A 283 -23.98 -12.00 26.47
N LYS A 284 -22.65 -11.93 26.33
CA LYS A 284 -21.88 -12.98 25.64
C LYS A 284 -21.49 -14.16 26.52
N HIS A 285 -21.10 -13.89 27.76
CA HIS A 285 -20.50 -14.88 28.67
C HIS A 285 -21.38 -15.19 29.89
N GLY A 286 -22.61 -14.70 29.90
CA GLY A 286 -23.59 -14.90 30.97
C GLY A 286 -23.64 -13.73 31.95
N ASP A 287 -24.88 -13.34 32.31
CA ASP A 287 -25.14 -12.34 33.33
C ASP A 287 -24.70 -12.86 34.71
N ARG A 288 -23.69 -12.22 35.27
CA ARG A 288 -23.11 -12.53 36.58
C ARG A 288 -23.20 -11.35 37.55
N GLY A 289 -24.05 -10.38 37.22
CA GLY A 289 -24.31 -9.19 38.04
C GLY A 289 -23.20 -8.13 38.03
N LEU A 290 -22.23 -8.17 37.11
CA LEU A 290 -21.16 -7.17 36.97
C LEU A 290 -21.72 -5.77 36.75
N LEU A 291 -22.61 -5.58 35.76
CA LEU A 291 -23.18 -4.28 35.44
C LEU A 291 -24.13 -3.80 36.54
N ARG A 292 -25.04 -4.69 36.99
CA ARG A 292 -26.07 -4.36 37.96
C ARG A 292 -25.48 -3.94 39.31
N SER A 293 -24.50 -4.69 39.79
CA SER A 293 -23.82 -4.38 41.06
C SER A 293 -23.02 -3.08 40.98
N PHE A 294 -22.34 -2.83 39.85
CA PHE A 294 -21.63 -1.59 39.57
C PHE A 294 -22.57 -0.37 39.62
N LEU A 295 -23.67 -0.38 38.87
CA LEU A 295 -24.62 0.73 38.83
C LEU A 295 -25.28 0.96 40.19
N THR A 296 -25.60 -0.11 40.92
CA THR A 296 -26.18 -0.02 42.27
C THR A 296 -25.22 0.65 43.24
N ALA A 297 -23.97 0.18 43.29
CA ALA A 297 -22.95 0.75 44.17
C ALA A 297 -22.57 2.17 43.77
N TYR A 298 -22.46 2.46 42.47
CA TYR A 298 -22.20 3.79 41.95
C TYR A 298 -23.28 4.77 42.39
N ARG A 299 -24.57 4.43 42.21
CA ARG A 299 -25.70 5.28 42.64
C ARG A 299 -25.68 5.55 44.16
N GLN A 300 -25.29 4.57 44.97
CA GLN A 300 -25.19 4.74 46.43
C GLN A 300 -24.07 5.70 46.84
N HIS A 301 -22.98 5.77 46.06
CA HIS A 301 -21.77 6.50 46.43
C HIS A 301 -21.52 7.79 45.64
N ALA A 302 -22.22 8.00 44.52
CA ALA A 302 -22.16 9.19 43.67
C ALA A 302 -23.22 10.25 44.07
N ALA A 303 -23.33 10.54 45.38
CA ALA A 303 -24.32 11.47 45.90
C ALA A 303 -24.17 12.87 45.29
N GLY A 304 -25.27 13.43 44.76
CA GLY A 304 -25.28 14.73 44.10
C GLY A 304 -24.82 14.74 42.64
N ILE A 305 -24.47 13.59 42.07
CA ILE A 305 -24.12 13.43 40.64
C ILE A 305 -25.27 12.82 39.84
N VAL A 306 -25.94 11.81 40.41
CA VAL A 306 -27.00 11.06 39.73
C VAL A 306 -28.33 11.81 39.86
N ASP A 307 -28.65 12.63 38.87
CA ASP A 307 -29.95 13.27 38.67
C ASP A 307 -30.59 12.83 37.33
N GLU A 308 -31.76 13.39 36.99
CA GLU A 308 -32.46 13.07 35.74
C GLU A 308 -31.63 13.42 34.49
N GLY A 309 -30.92 14.55 34.53
CA GLY A 309 -30.02 14.97 33.46
C GLY A 309 -28.87 13.97 33.26
N PHE A 310 -28.28 13.48 34.34
CA PHE A 310 -27.26 12.44 34.33
C PHE A 310 -27.78 11.15 33.71
N VAL A 311 -28.99 10.69 34.08
CA VAL A 311 -29.53 9.44 33.52
C VAL A 311 -29.80 9.58 32.02
N ARG A 312 -30.36 10.71 31.58
CA ARG A 312 -30.57 10.99 30.14
C ARG A 312 -29.25 11.06 29.38
N LYS A 313 -28.26 11.76 29.92
CA LYS A 313 -26.92 11.87 29.34
C LYS A 313 -26.22 10.51 29.28
N LEU A 314 -26.31 9.72 30.35
CA LEU A 314 -25.76 8.37 30.41
C LEU A 314 -26.38 7.47 29.34
N ALA A 315 -27.69 7.51 29.16
CA ALA A 315 -28.36 6.74 28.10
C ALA A 315 -27.82 7.12 26.71
N MET A 316 -27.71 8.41 26.39
CA MET A 316 -27.15 8.85 25.11
C MET A 316 -25.67 8.46 24.95
N VAL A 317 -24.87 8.56 26.01
CA VAL A 317 -23.45 8.15 25.98
C VAL A 317 -23.32 6.63 25.80
N VAL A 318 -24.16 5.82 26.44
CA VAL A 318 -24.21 4.36 26.25
C VAL A 318 -24.54 4.03 24.80
N GLY A 319 -25.56 4.69 24.23
CA GLY A 319 -25.89 4.55 22.81
C GLY A 319 -24.73 4.94 21.90
N LEU A 320 -24.14 6.12 22.12
CA LEU A 320 -22.99 6.59 21.36
C LEU A 320 -21.80 5.60 21.41
N MET A 321 -21.48 5.08 22.59
CA MET A 321 -20.34 4.18 22.79
C MET A 321 -20.63 2.77 22.28
N LEU A 322 -21.88 2.31 22.27
CA LEU A 322 -22.28 1.09 21.57
C LEU A 322 -22.04 1.21 20.07
N VAL A 323 -22.47 2.31 19.43
CA VAL A 323 -22.17 2.57 18.00
C VAL A 323 -20.66 2.58 17.77
N TYR A 324 -19.91 3.25 18.65
CA TYR A 324 -18.46 3.30 18.55
C TYR A 324 -17.84 1.91 18.62
N PHE A 325 -18.07 1.13 19.67
CA PHE A 325 -17.42 -0.17 19.84
C PHE A 325 -17.86 -1.21 18.81
N MET A 326 -19.11 -1.19 18.38
CA MET A 326 -19.57 -2.08 17.31
C MET A 326 -19.00 -1.71 15.94
N ARG A 327 -18.49 -0.48 15.79
CA ARG A 327 -17.81 -0.01 14.57
C ARG A 327 -16.32 -0.40 14.55
N ILE A 328 -15.61 -0.23 15.67
CA ILE A 328 -14.13 -0.38 15.72
C ILE A 328 -13.64 -1.66 16.41
N ALA A 329 -14.42 -2.27 17.30
CA ALA A 329 -14.00 -3.41 18.11
C ALA A 329 -14.86 -4.69 18.01
N PRO A 330 -15.57 -5.03 16.90
CA PRO A 330 -16.28 -6.32 16.80
C PRO A 330 -15.41 -7.54 17.14
N ARG A 331 -14.12 -7.45 16.80
CA ARG A 331 -13.12 -8.51 16.96
C ARG A 331 -12.73 -8.74 18.43
N LEU A 332 -12.66 -7.67 19.24
CA LEU A 332 -12.34 -7.77 20.67
C LEU A 332 -13.43 -8.57 21.40
N TRP A 333 -14.67 -8.36 20.98
CA TRP A 333 -15.84 -9.02 21.52
C TRP A 333 -16.17 -10.32 20.80
N GLY A 334 -15.44 -10.71 19.75
CA GLY A 334 -15.70 -11.86 18.89
C GLY A 334 -17.15 -11.95 18.39
N SER A 335 -17.75 -10.80 18.06
CA SER A 335 -19.17 -10.70 17.71
C SER A 335 -19.42 -11.01 16.23
N SER A 336 -20.52 -11.69 15.92
CA SER A 336 -20.99 -11.92 14.54
C SER A 336 -21.58 -10.64 13.91
N GLU A 337 -21.76 -10.62 12.59
CA GLU A 337 -22.41 -9.47 11.92
C GLU A 337 -23.86 -9.26 12.40
N GLU A 338 -24.58 -10.34 12.70
CA GLU A 338 -25.94 -10.29 13.27
C GLU A 338 -25.95 -9.69 14.68
N GLU A 339 -25.00 -10.09 15.53
CA GLU A 339 -24.85 -9.51 16.88
C GLU A 339 -24.51 -8.02 16.80
N VAL A 340 -23.63 -7.62 15.88
CA VAL A 340 -23.27 -6.22 15.64
C VAL A 340 -24.49 -5.40 15.21
N ALA A 341 -25.37 -5.94 14.37
CA ALA A 341 -26.61 -5.27 13.99
C ALA A 341 -27.56 -5.10 15.18
N GLY A 342 -27.77 -6.15 15.99
CA GLY A 342 -28.61 -6.06 17.19
C GLY A 342 -28.10 -5.07 18.25
N TRP A 343 -26.78 -4.95 18.40
CA TRP A 343 -26.18 -3.93 19.26
C TRP A 343 -26.36 -2.52 18.72
N ARG A 344 -26.34 -2.33 17.39
CA ARG A 344 -26.62 -1.03 16.77
C ARG A 344 -28.06 -0.58 17.00
N ASP A 345 -29.02 -1.49 16.87
CA ASP A 345 -30.43 -1.19 17.16
C ASP A 345 -30.62 -0.82 18.64
N THR A 346 -29.95 -1.54 19.53
CA THR A 346 -29.91 -1.21 20.95
C THR A 346 -29.31 0.18 21.16
N ALA A 347 -28.21 0.51 20.47
CA ALA A 347 -27.58 1.82 20.55
C ALA A 347 -28.52 2.97 20.15
N VAL A 348 -29.28 2.80 19.07
CA VAL A 348 -30.27 3.78 18.61
C VAL A 348 -31.39 3.98 19.64
N ARG A 349 -31.89 2.90 20.26
CA ARG A 349 -32.89 2.99 21.34
C ARG A 349 -32.39 3.82 22.52
N PHE A 350 -31.14 3.61 22.93
CA PHE A 350 -30.50 4.39 24.01
C PHE A 350 -30.34 5.87 23.65
N LEU A 351 -29.94 6.18 22.41
CA LEU A 351 -29.81 7.55 21.93
C LEU A 351 -31.16 8.28 21.94
N ARG A 352 -32.22 7.65 21.41
CA ARG A 352 -33.59 8.19 21.38
C ARG A 352 -34.15 8.40 22.78
N ALA A 353 -34.09 7.36 23.62
CA ALA A 353 -34.62 7.38 24.97
C ALA A 353 -33.98 8.50 25.82
N GLY A 354 -32.66 8.70 25.71
CA GLY A 354 -31.98 9.78 26.41
C GLY A 354 -32.33 11.16 25.86
N ALA A 355 -32.45 11.31 24.53
CA ALA A 355 -32.80 12.57 23.89
C ALA A 355 -34.24 13.00 24.21
N GLU A 356 -35.20 12.06 24.15
CA GLU A 356 -36.63 12.31 24.36
C GLU A 356 -37.01 12.32 25.85
N GLY A 357 -36.21 11.70 26.72
CA GLY A 357 -36.49 11.57 28.16
C GLY A 357 -37.41 10.39 28.51
N ASP A 358 -37.74 9.52 27.53
CA ASP A 358 -38.55 8.33 27.75
C ASP A 358 -37.68 7.08 27.99
N LEU A 359 -37.23 6.96 29.24
CA LEU A 359 -36.33 5.90 29.70
C LEU A 359 -37.08 4.64 30.20
N ALA A 360 -38.41 4.67 30.27
CA ALA A 360 -39.21 3.64 30.96
C ALA A 360 -39.54 2.43 30.08
N GLU A 361 -39.75 2.61 28.77
CA GLU A 361 -40.09 1.52 27.84
C GLU A 361 -38.87 0.86 27.16
N SER A 362 -37.73 1.55 27.12
CA SER A 362 -36.59 1.22 26.26
C SER A 362 -35.51 0.33 26.91
N LEU A 363 -35.65 0.00 28.21
CA LEU A 363 -34.62 -0.62 29.06
C LEU A 363 -35.01 -1.98 29.69
N GLU A 364 -36.12 -2.60 29.30
CA GLU A 364 -36.52 -3.89 29.88
C GLU A 364 -35.54 -5.03 29.50
N PRO A 365 -35.05 -5.82 30.48
CA PRO A 365 -34.10 -6.92 30.23
C PRO A 365 -34.65 -8.05 29.35
N GLY A 366 -35.97 -8.11 29.13
CA GLY A 366 -36.60 -9.04 28.19
C GLY A 366 -36.32 -8.73 26.71
N ALA A 367 -36.09 -7.46 26.36
CA ALA A 367 -35.83 -7.03 24.99
C ALA A 367 -34.41 -7.38 24.49
N LEU A 368 -33.52 -7.85 25.38
CA LEU A 368 -32.21 -8.41 25.05
C LEU A 368 -32.24 -9.93 24.85
N LYS A 369 -33.37 -10.60 25.14
CA LYS A 369 -33.52 -12.06 25.06
C LYS A 369 -34.28 -12.56 23.83
N THR A 370 -34.97 -11.70 23.09
CA THR A 370 -35.73 -12.09 21.91
C THR A 370 -34.98 -11.75 20.63
N VAL A 371 -33.94 -12.53 20.31
CA VAL A 371 -33.53 -12.76 18.91
C VAL A 371 -34.18 -14.08 18.50
N ASP A 372 -35.50 -14.06 18.40
CA ASP A 372 -36.27 -15.13 17.77
C ASP A 372 -37.29 -14.42 16.86
N THR A 373 -37.06 -14.48 15.54
CA THR A 373 -38.02 -14.44 14.40
C THR A 373 -37.42 -13.75 13.14
N PRO A 374 -38.05 -13.90 11.96
CA PRO A 374 -38.14 -15.05 11.07
C PRO A 374 -37.21 -14.88 9.84
N MET A 375 -37.02 -15.92 9.02
CA MET A 375 -36.31 -15.82 7.73
C MET A 375 -36.97 -14.78 6.81
N VAL A 376 -36.45 -13.56 6.80
CA VAL A 376 -36.68 -12.59 5.74
C VAL A 376 -35.60 -12.82 4.68
N THR A 377 -36.05 -12.98 3.45
CA THR A 377 -35.22 -13.29 2.29
C THR A 377 -34.27 -12.11 1.98
N PRO A 378 -33.01 -12.38 1.60
CA PRO A 378 -32.02 -11.34 1.36
C PRO A 378 -32.24 -10.71 -0.02
N THR A 379 -33.03 -9.64 -0.07
CA THR A 379 -33.10 -8.74 -1.22
C THR A 379 -33.09 -7.31 -0.70
N ASP A 380 -32.07 -6.55 -1.12
CA ASP A 380 -31.82 -5.11 -0.90
C ASP A 380 -31.15 -4.66 0.42
N TYR A 381 -30.01 -5.26 0.78
CA TYR A 381 -29.05 -4.66 1.73
C TYR A 381 -27.61 -4.79 1.23
N THR A 382 -27.18 -3.91 0.32
CA THR A 382 -25.80 -3.86 -0.19
C THR A 382 -25.07 -2.53 0.07
N ASP A 383 -25.52 -1.68 1.01
CA ASP A 383 -24.96 -0.33 1.16
C ASP A 383 -24.44 0.07 2.56
N TYR A 384 -24.19 -0.87 3.49
CA TYR A 384 -23.85 -0.52 4.89
C TYR A 384 -22.42 -0.83 5.37
N THR A 385 -21.44 -1.03 4.48
CA THR A 385 -20.01 -1.19 4.86
C THR A 385 -19.20 0.12 4.87
N ASP A 386 -19.82 1.27 4.64
CA ASP A 386 -19.14 2.58 4.55
C ASP A 386 -19.43 3.47 5.76
N TYR A 387 -19.10 3.01 6.97
CA TYR A 387 -19.02 3.93 8.13
C TYR A 387 -17.97 3.48 9.14
N THR A 388 -16.77 3.10 8.68
CA THR A 388 -15.54 2.96 9.47
C THR A 388 -14.42 3.79 8.87
N ASP A 389 -14.68 5.07 8.56
CA ASP A 389 -13.60 6.05 8.36
C ASP A 389 -14.17 7.47 8.41
N SER A 390 -14.11 8.14 9.56
CA SER A 390 -14.61 9.52 9.62
C SER A 390 -14.10 10.31 10.85
N THR A 391 -12.80 10.60 10.92
CA THR A 391 -12.22 11.96 11.05
C THR A 391 -10.72 11.92 11.36
N THR A 392 -9.92 11.63 10.35
CA THR A 392 -9.19 12.70 9.68
C THR A 392 -9.36 12.59 8.16
N GLU A 393 -10.57 12.27 7.70
CA GLU A 393 -11.00 12.76 6.40
C GLU A 393 -11.85 14.01 6.63
N ASP A 394 -11.19 15.14 6.36
CA ASP A 394 -11.81 16.36 5.88
C ASP A 394 -12.82 15.97 4.77
N HIS A 395 -14.10 15.92 5.10
CA HIS A 395 -15.17 16.06 4.10
C HIS A 395 -15.36 17.55 3.75
N SER A 396 -14.27 18.29 3.56
CA SER A 396 -14.18 19.03 2.31
C SER A 396 -14.42 18.00 1.21
N ALA A 397 -15.56 18.06 0.51
CA ALA A 397 -15.69 17.45 -0.81
C ALA A 397 -14.33 17.61 -1.51
N LYS A 398 -13.70 16.49 -1.91
CA LYS A 398 -12.31 16.46 -2.42
C LYS A 398 -12.14 17.69 -3.32
N GLY A 399 -11.38 18.67 -2.84
CA GLY A 399 -11.44 20.00 -3.42
C GLY A 399 -11.05 19.97 -4.89
N LEU A 400 -11.42 21.00 -5.65
CA LEU A 400 -11.12 21.10 -7.09
C LEU A 400 -9.62 20.86 -7.40
N ARG A 401 -8.74 21.17 -6.44
CA ARG A 401 -7.30 20.88 -6.50
C ARG A 401 -6.98 19.38 -6.58
N PHE A 402 -7.64 18.54 -5.78
CA PHE A 402 -7.42 17.09 -5.77
C PHE A 402 -7.84 16.48 -7.11
N TRP A 403 -9.05 16.80 -7.58
CA TRP A 403 -9.55 16.30 -8.85
C TRP A 403 -8.73 16.81 -10.03
N ALA A 404 -8.21 18.05 -9.98
CA ALA A 404 -7.28 18.56 -10.97
C ALA A 404 -5.99 17.73 -11.04
N ILE A 405 -5.41 17.32 -9.90
CA ILE A 405 -4.22 16.46 -9.86
C ILE A 405 -4.55 15.07 -10.42
N VAL A 406 -5.64 14.44 -9.97
CA VAL A 406 -6.06 13.12 -10.46
C VAL A 406 -6.32 13.16 -11.97
N ALA A 407 -7.02 14.18 -12.47
CA ALA A 407 -7.27 14.35 -13.89
C ALA A 407 -5.97 14.56 -14.70
N ALA A 408 -5.02 15.35 -14.20
CA ALA A 408 -3.73 15.55 -14.85
C ALA A 408 -2.86 14.28 -14.88
N LEU A 409 -2.88 13.49 -13.80
CA LEU A 409 -2.19 12.19 -13.78
C LEU A 409 -2.85 11.18 -14.72
N ALA A 410 -4.19 11.12 -14.72
CA ALA A 410 -4.95 10.27 -15.63
C ALA A 410 -4.70 10.65 -17.10
N ALA A 411 -4.72 11.95 -17.43
CA ALA A 411 -4.40 12.45 -18.76
C ALA A 411 -2.95 12.11 -19.15
N SER A 412 -2.01 12.23 -18.23
CA SER A 412 -0.61 11.83 -18.47
C SER A 412 -0.49 10.33 -18.73
N LYS A 413 -1.22 9.48 -17.99
CA LYS A 413 -1.26 8.03 -18.19
C LYS A 413 -1.93 7.62 -19.50
N LEU A 414 -3.00 8.32 -19.90
CA LEU A 414 -3.66 8.16 -21.19
C LEU A 414 -2.67 8.47 -22.33
N MET A 415 -1.99 9.62 -22.26
CA MET A 415 -1.03 10.05 -23.27
C MET A 415 0.19 9.13 -23.36
N LEU A 416 0.69 8.66 -22.21
CA LEU A 416 1.73 7.64 -22.12
C LEU A 416 1.32 6.37 -22.87
N ALA A 417 0.10 5.87 -22.63
CA ALA A 417 -0.37 4.65 -23.27
C ALA A 417 -0.56 4.81 -24.78
N ILE A 418 -1.12 5.95 -25.22
CA ILE A 418 -1.21 6.29 -26.64
C ILE A 418 0.19 6.30 -27.26
N GLU A 419 1.15 6.97 -26.65
CA GLU A 419 2.51 7.09 -27.19
C GLU A 419 3.21 5.73 -27.37
N ILE A 420 3.04 4.81 -26.42
CA ILE A 420 3.62 3.46 -26.50
C ILE A 420 3.02 2.68 -27.68
N THR A 421 1.69 2.74 -27.88
CA THR A 421 1.00 1.87 -28.86
C THR A 421 0.81 2.52 -30.23
N ILE A 422 0.80 3.85 -30.34
CA ILE A 422 0.64 4.58 -31.61
C ILE A 422 1.82 4.33 -32.57
N VAL A 423 3.01 4.09 -32.02
CA VAL A 423 4.22 3.84 -32.81
C VAL A 423 4.14 2.52 -33.56
N SER A 424 3.43 1.50 -33.06
CA SER A 424 3.40 0.19 -33.71
C SER A 424 2.80 0.21 -35.11
N THR A 425 1.78 1.02 -35.35
CA THR A 425 1.15 1.17 -36.69
C THR A 425 1.86 2.21 -37.55
N ALA A 426 2.52 3.19 -36.94
CA ALA A 426 3.20 4.28 -37.62
C ALA A 426 4.65 3.98 -38.02
N LEU A 427 5.32 3.09 -37.28
CA LEU A 427 6.77 2.84 -37.38
C LEU A 427 7.21 2.54 -38.82
N PRO A 428 6.57 1.61 -39.58
CA PRO A 428 7.01 1.33 -40.95
C PRO A 428 7.03 2.57 -41.86
N THR A 429 6.03 3.46 -41.74
CA THR A 429 5.97 4.69 -42.56
C THR A 429 7.00 5.72 -42.13
N ILE A 430 7.25 5.87 -40.83
CA ILE A 430 8.28 6.79 -40.29
C ILE A 430 9.66 6.37 -40.78
N VAL A 431 9.95 5.06 -40.74
CA VAL A 431 11.22 4.48 -41.17
C VAL A 431 11.50 4.73 -42.63
N HIS A 432 10.49 4.52 -43.47
CA HIS A 432 10.56 4.81 -44.90
C HIS A 432 10.80 6.32 -45.16
N THR A 433 10.07 7.20 -44.47
CA THR A 433 10.13 8.65 -44.70
C THR A 433 11.45 9.28 -44.29
N LEU A 434 12.03 8.81 -43.17
CA LEU A 434 13.30 9.33 -42.64
C LEU A 434 14.54 8.55 -43.13
N GLY A 435 14.34 7.50 -43.93
CA GLY A 435 15.44 6.67 -44.45
C GLY A 435 16.29 6.00 -43.37
N MET A 436 15.67 5.49 -42.29
CA MET A 436 16.40 5.05 -41.09
C MET A 436 17.22 3.75 -41.24
N GLY A 437 17.10 3.03 -42.37
CA GLY A 437 17.86 1.81 -42.62
C GLY A 437 17.61 0.75 -41.54
N SER A 438 18.68 0.13 -41.00
CA SER A 438 18.64 -0.85 -39.91
C SER A 438 18.41 -0.23 -38.52
N SER A 439 18.50 1.10 -38.39
CA SER A 439 18.46 1.79 -37.09
C SER A 439 17.04 2.02 -36.54
N TYR A 440 16.00 1.62 -37.29
CA TYR A 440 14.60 1.85 -36.88
C TYR A 440 14.20 1.21 -35.56
N VAL A 441 14.80 0.07 -35.20
CA VAL A 441 14.49 -0.64 -33.95
C VAL A 441 14.74 0.26 -32.73
N TRP A 442 15.69 1.20 -32.83
CA TRP A 442 16.00 2.18 -31.79
C TRP A 442 14.91 3.22 -31.53
N VAL A 443 13.95 3.40 -32.45
CA VAL A 443 12.80 4.30 -32.23
C VAL A 443 11.93 3.82 -31.07
N SER A 444 11.73 2.49 -30.97
CA SER A 444 11.00 1.87 -29.86
C SER A 444 11.94 1.57 -28.69
N ASN A 445 13.10 0.95 -28.96
CA ASN A 445 14.03 0.52 -27.91
C ASN A 445 14.63 1.68 -27.13
N GLY A 446 14.96 2.78 -27.79
CA GLY A 446 15.55 3.95 -27.11
C GLY A 446 14.62 4.50 -26.04
N ALA A 447 13.31 4.59 -26.34
CA ALA A 447 12.31 5.00 -25.38
C ALA A 447 12.12 3.97 -24.25
N ALA A 448 12.01 2.67 -24.58
CA ALA A 448 11.84 1.61 -23.59
C ALA A 448 13.04 1.50 -22.63
N LEU A 449 14.26 1.55 -23.16
CA LEU A 449 15.50 1.52 -22.39
C LEU A 449 15.60 2.73 -21.45
N ALA A 450 15.32 3.93 -21.96
CA ALA A 450 15.32 5.15 -21.16
C ALA A 450 14.27 5.10 -20.04
N SER A 451 13.06 4.61 -20.35
CA SER A 451 11.98 4.42 -19.38
C SER A 451 12.36 3.44 -18.28
N ALA A 452 13.02 2.33 -18.61
CA ALA A 452 13.48 1.35 -17.62
C ALA A 452 14.61 1.92 -16.75
N ALA A 453 15.56 2.66 -17.33
CA ALA A 453 16.72 3.21 -16.65
C ALA A 453 16.36 4.30 -15.62
N ILE A 454 15.34 5.12 -15.91
CA ILE A 454 14.97 6.27 -15.08
C ILE A 454 14.00 5.93 -13.95
N ALA A 455 13.26 4.82 -14.08
CA ALA A 455 12.18 4.47 -13.16
C ALA A 455 12.67 4.31 -11.70
N PRO A 456 13.74 3.55 -11.38
CA PRO A 456 14.23 3.46 -10.01
C PRO A 456 14.81 4.78 -9.45
N PRO A 457 15.70 5.50 -10.18
CA PRO A 457 16.21 6.79 -9.72
C PRO A 457 15.12 7.82 -9.42
N LEU A 458 14.05 7.88 -10.23
CA LEU A 458 12.96 8.84 -10.01
C LEU A 458 12.12 8.53 -8.76
N GLY A 459 11.92 7.25 -8.44
CA GLY A 459 11.30 6.84 -7.17
C GLY A 459 12.09 7.37 -5.98
N GLN A 460 13.40 7.11 -5.95
CA GLN A 460 14.29 7.62 -4.91
C GLN A 460 14.34 9.16 -4.89
N LEU A 461 14.42 9.79 -6.07
CA LEU A 461 14.43 11.26 -6.20
C LEU A 461 13.14 11.88 -5.62
N SER A 462 12.01 11.17 -5.73
CA SER A 462 10.74 11.61 -5.19
C SER A 462 10.70 11.63 -3.67
N ASP A 463 11.43 10.73 -3.01
CA ASP A 463 11.59 10.75 -1.56
C ASP A 463 12.47 11.93 -1.13
N LEU A 464 13.48 12.29 -1.93
CA LEU A 464 14.46 13.34 -1.62
C LEU A 464 14.00 14.78 -1.89
N PHE A 465 13.21 15.00 -2.94
CA PHE A 465 12.79 16.32 -3.42
C PHE A 465 11.28 16.56 -3.27
N GLY A 466 10.58 15.63 -2.60
CA GLY A 466 9.13 15.60 -2.55
C GLY A 466 8.54 15.21 -3.91
N ARG A 467 7.21 15.08 -3.98
CA ARG A 467 6.56 14.53 -5.18
C ARG A 467 6.46 15.51 -6.36
N ARG A 468 6.34 16.81 -6.09
CA ARG A 468 6.08 17.84 -7.12
C ARG A 468 7.15 17.85 -8.22
N HIS A 469 8.42 17.99 -7.84
CA HIS A 469 9.51 18.19 -8.80
C HIS A 469 9.76 16.97 -9.71
N PRO A 470 9.90 15.74 -9.20
CA PRO A 470 10.05 14.55 -10.04
C PRO A 470 8.84 14.28 -10.94
N THR A 471 7.61 14.51 -10.46
CA THR A 471 6.42 14.39 -11.32
C THR A 471 6.45 15.41 -12.45
N CYS A 472 6.74 16.69 -12.16
CA CYS A 472 6.84 17.73 -13.17
C CYS A 472 7.99 17.47 -14.16
N LEU A 473 9.15 17.02 -13.67
CA LEU A 473 10.30 16.67 -14.52
C LEU A 473 9.95 15.55 -15.49
N SER A 474 9.24 14.52 -15.02
CA SER A 474 8.78 13.41 -15.86
C SER A 474 7.89 13.89 -17.00
N VAL A 475 6.87 14.70 -16.70
CA VAL A 475 5.96 15.24 -17.73
C VAL A 475 6.69 16.20 -18.68
N PHE A 476 7.61 17.01 -18.15
CA PHE A 476 8.43 17.92 -18.96
C PHE A 476 9.29 17.16 -19.97
N LEU A 477 10.03 16.13 -19.53
CA LEU A 477 10.86 15.31 -20.43
C LEU A 477 10.01 14.60 -21.48
N PHE A 478 8.83 14.10 -21.10
CA PHE A 478 7.90 13.48 -22.03
C PHE A 478 7.44 14.45 -23.13
N VAL A 479 7.10 15.69 -22.76
CA VAL A 479 6.70 16.76 -23.70
C VAL A 479 7.86 17.16 -24.61
N VAL A 480 9.04 17.43 -24.04
CA VAL A 480 10.22 17.84 -24.82
C VAL A 480 10.64 16.74 -25.80
N GLY A 481 10.65 15.48 -25.36
CA GLY A 481 10.94 14.36 -26.23
C GLY A 481 9.94 14.20 -27.37
N GLY A 482 8.64 14.42 -27.10
CA GLY A 482 7.60 14.44 -28.13
C GLY A 482 7.76 15.58 -29.14
N LEU A 483 8.11 16.79 -28.68
CA LEU A 483 8.42 17.93 -29.54
C LEU A 483 9.60 17.64 -30.47
N VAL A 484 10.70 17.12 -29.92
CA VAL A 484 11.91 16.76 -30.68
C VAL A 484 11.62 15.64 -31.69
N SER A 485 10.85 14.63 -31.28
CA SER A 485 10.48 13.50 -32.15
C SER A 485 9.58 13.92 -33.30
N GLY A 486 8.57 14.77 -33.05
CA GLY A 486 7.70 15.29 -34.10
C GLY A 486 8.40 16.29 -35.02
N ALA A 487 9.38 17.04 -34.52
CA ALA A 487 10.23 17.93 -35.32
C ALA A 487 11.40 17.20 -36.00
N ALA A 488 11.49 15.87 -35.92
CA ALA A 488 12.61 15.12 -36.46
C ALA A 488 12.71 15.26 -37.99
N ALA A 489 13.91 15.60 -38.44
CA ALA A 489 14.30 15.62 -39.85
C ALA A 489 15.21 14.43 -40.22
N SER A 490 15.69 13.67 -39.23
CA SER A 490 16.55 12.52 -39.43
C SER A 490 16.29 11.42 -38.40
N GLY A 491 16.69 10.19 -38.72
CA GLY A 491 16.59 9.04 -37.82
C GLY A 491 17.27 9.24 -36.45
N PRO A 492 18.53 9.69 -36.38
CA PRO A 492 19.21 9.93 -35.10
C PRO A 492 18.51 10.99 -34.24
N GLN A 493 18.00 12.06 -34.85
CA GLN A 493 17.25 13.09 -34.13
C GLN A 493 15.95 12.51 -33.54
N LEU A 494 15.25 11.67 -34.31
CA LEU A 494 14.07 10.97 -33.81
C LEU A 494 14.44 10.08 -32.62
N ILE A 495 15.48 9.25 -32.73
CA ILE A 495 15.94 8.38 -31.64
C ILE A 495 16.30 9.19 -30.39
N ALA A 496 17.01 10.31 -30.54
CA ALA A 496 17.34 11.19 -29.41
C ALA A 496 16.07 11.74 -28.74
N GLY A 497 15.09 12.19 -29.52
CA GLY A 497 13.78 12.60 -29.02
C GLY A 497 13.06 11.47 -28.27
N ARG A 498 13.10 10.25 -28.80
CA ARG A 498 12.51 9.04 -28.19
C ARG A 498 13.16 8.67 -26.87
N VAL A 499 14.49 8.79 -26.76
CA VAL A 499 15.21 8.57 -25.50
C VAL A 499 14.75 9.59 -24.45
N VAL A 500 14.71 10.88 -24.79
CA VAL A 500 14.23 11.93 -23.88
C VAL A 500 12.77 11.70 -23.48
N GLN A 501 11.92 11.32 -24.45
CA GLN A 501 10.51 11.02 -24.20
C GLN A 501 10.34 9.81 -23.28
N GLY A 502 11.16 8.77 -23.50
CA GLY A 502 11.20 7.56 -22.68
C GLY A 502 11.60 7.83 -21.23
N LEU A 503 12.56 8.74 -20.98
CA LEU A 503 12.89 9.19 -19.63
C LEU A 503 11.65 9.81 -18.93
N GLY A 504 10.87 10.59 -19.67
CA GLY A 504 9.62 11.13 -19.15
C GLY A 504 8.54 10.05 -18.93
N ALA A 505 8.42 9.11 -19.86
CA ALA A 505 7.44 8.02 -19.82
C ALA A 505 7.59 7.12 -18.59
N GLY A 506 8.82 6.66 -18.31
CA GLY A 506 9.11 5.84 -17.13
C GLY A 506 8.81 6.59 -15.83
N GLY A 507 9.14 7.88 -15.80
CA GLY A 507 8.83 8.77 -14.69
C GLY A 507 7.34 8.96 -14.45
N ILE A 508 6.53 9.22 -15.49
CA ILE A 508 5.07 9.33 -15.38
C ILE A 508 4.49 8.03 -14.82
N ASN A 509 5.00 6.89 -15.29
CA ASN A 509 4.49 5.59 -14.85
C ASN A 509 4.72 5.37 -13.34
N VAL A 510 5.93 5.63 -12.83
CA VAL A 510 6.27 5.48 -11.40
C VAL A 510 5.62 6.58 -10.55
N MET A 511 5.73 7.84 -10.96
CA MET A 511 5.27 8.97 -10.15
C MET A 511 3.76 9.05 -10.03
N SER A 512 3.00 8.64 -11.05
CA SER A 512 1.54 8.56 -10.95
C SER A 512 1.09 7.61 -9.84
N ALA A 513 1.72 6.43 -9.76
CA ALA A 513 1.43 5.46 -8.71
C ALA A 513 1.81 5.99 -7.31
N ILE A 514 2.99 6.60 -7.17
CA ILE A 514 3.46 7.19 -5.89
C ILE A 514 2.55 8.35 -5.45
N VAL A 515 2.22 9.28 -6.35
CA VAL A 515 1.40 10.45 -6.00
C VAL A 515 -0.02 10.05 -5.61
N VAL A 516 -0.66 9.15 -6.37
CA VAL A 516 -2.00 8.64 -6.01
C VAL A 516 -1.96 7.91 -4.67
N SER A 517 -0.87 7.16 -4.43
CA SER A 517 -0.64 6.43 -3.19
C SER A 517 -0.52 7.33 -1.96
N ASP A 518 0.04 8.53 -2.11
CA ASP A 518 0.21 9.49 -1.01
C ASP A 518 -1.01 10.43 -0.86
N LEU A 519 -1.82 10.64 -1.91
CA LEU A 519 -2.99 11.53 -1.89
C LEU A 519 -4.28 10.83 -1.42
N VAL A 520 -4.27 9.50 -1.35
CA VAL A 520 -5.45 8.69 -1.08
C VAL A 520 -5.11 7.62 -0.04
N SER A 521 -5.96 7.48 0.97
CA SER A 521 -5.87 6.41 1.97
C SER A 521 -5.78 5.03 1.32
N VAL A 522 -5.10 4.09 1.98
CA VAL A 522 -4.86 2.73 1.45
C VAL A 522 -6.18 2.05 1.08
N ARG A 523 -7.25 2.26 1.87
CA ARG A 523 -8.61 1.77 1.64
C ARG A 523 -9.20 2.21 0.30
N HIS A 524 -8.95 3.45 -0.12
CA HIS A 524 -9.49 4.00 -1.37
C HIS A 524 -8.50 3.97 -2.54
N ARG A 525 -7.21 3.69 -2.29
CA ARG A 525 -6.14 3.67 -3.31
C ARG A 525 -6.52 2.82 -4.52
N GLY A 526 -7.15 1.67 -4.32
CA GLY A 526 -7.61 0.79 -5.40
C GLY A 526 -8.53 1.49 -6.40
N LYS A 527 -9.49 2.31 -5.93
CA LYS A 527 -10.43 3.06 -6.79
C LYS A 527 -9.70 4.04 -7.71
N TYR A 528 -8.72 4.79 -7.20
CA TYR A 528 -7.99 5.78 -7.99
C TYR A 528 -6.90 5.17 -8.87
N MET A 529 -6.28 4.07 -8.43
CA MET A 529 -5.42 3.26 -9.30
C MET A 529 -6.22 2.68 -10.47
N ALA A 530 -7.48 2.28 -10.25
CA ALA A 530 -8.37 1.85 -11.31
C ALA A 530 -8.69 2.99 -12.30
N VAL A 531 -8.80 4.24 -11.86
CA VAL A 531 -8.92 5.41 -12.76
C VAL A 531 -7.66 5.57 -13.61
N MET A 532 -6.46 5.48 -13.01
CA MET A 532 -5.19 5.55 -13.74
C MET A 532 -5.07 4.40 -14.76
N LEU A 533 -5.47 3.20 -14.37
CA LEU A 533 -5.48 2.02 -15.23
C LEU A 533 -6.48 2.19 -16.38
N THR A 534 -7.69 2.66 -16.11
CA THR A 534 -8.71 2.91 -17.15
C THR A 534 -8.23 3.93 -18.17
N ALA A 535 -7.63 5.03 -17.71
CA ALA A 535 -7.03 6.03 -18.60
C ALA A 535 -5.91 5.40 -19.46
N TYR A 536 -5.04 4.58 -18.87
CA TYR A 536 -4.02 3.85 -19.61
C TYR A 536 -4.63 2.91 -20.66
N LEU A 537 -5.64 2.12 -20.30
CA LEU A 537 -6.29 1.16 -21.22
C LEU A 537 -6.98 1.85 -22.39
N LEU A 538 -7.69 2.95 -22.14
CA LEU A 538 -8.30 3.77 -23.20
C LEU A 538 -7.25 4.28 -24.19
N GLY A 539 -6.09 4.69 -23.67
CA GLY A 539 -5.00 5.17 -24.50
C GLY A 539 -4.36 4.05 -25.31
N ALA A 540 -4.16 2.89 -24.70
CA ALA A 540 -3.61 1.71 -25.36
C ALA A 540 -4.49 1.27 -26.54
N VAL A 541 -5.82 1.27 -26.40
CA VAL A 541 -6.79 0.97 -27.47
C VAL A 541 -6.74 2.03 -28.57
N SER A 542 -6.66 3.29 -28.20
CA SER A 542 -6.76 4.42 -29.14
C SER A 542 -5.50 4.61 -29.99
N GLY A 543 -4.32 4.20 -29.48
CA GLY A 543 -3.04 4.44 -30.13
C GLY A 543 -2.96 3.89 -31.56
N PRO A 544 -3.12 2.58 -31.81
CA PRO A 544 -3.01 2.00 -33.16
C PRO A 544 -3.97 2.64 -34.17
N LEU A 545 -5.19 2.95 -33.75
CA LEU A 545 -6.21 3.63 -34.56
C LEU A 545 -5.77 5.03 -34.96
N LEU A 546 -5.40 5.87 -33.99
CA LEU A 546 -4.95 7.24 -34.23
C LEU A 546 -3.67 7.26 -35.08
N GLY A 547 -2.73 6.35 -34.80
CA GLY A 547 -1.49 6.20 -35.57
C GLY A 547 -1.77 5.87 -37.03
N GLY A 548 -2.64 4.91 -37.28
CA GLY A 548 -3.03 4.51 -38.63
C GLY A 548 -3.69 5.65 -39.42
N VAL A 549 -4.60 6.41 -38.79
CA VAL A 549 -5.28 7.56 -39.42
C VAL A 549 -4.30 8.69 -39.71
N LEU A 550 -3.49 9.08 -38.72
CA LEU A 550 -2.53 10.20 -38.86
C LEU A 550 -1.48 9.92 -39.94
N VAL A 551 -0.97 8.69 -39.99
CA VAL A 551 0.05 8.30 -40.96
C VAL A 551 -0.54 8.20 -42.36
N GLN A 552 -1.75 7.66 -42.51
CA GLN A 552 -2.42 7.63 -43.81
C GLN A 552 -2.73 9.04 -44.33
N ALA A 553 -3.02 9.99 -43.45
CA ALA A 553 -3.18 11.41 -43.81
C ALA A 553 -1.86 12.13 -44.14
N GLY A 554 -0.72 11.43 -44.12
CA GLY A 554 0.62 12.03 -44.31
C GLY A 554 1.11 12.85 -43.11
N ALA A 555 0.36 12.86 -42.01
CA ALA A 555 0.60 13.67 -40.83
C ALA A 555 1.36 12.91 -39.73
N TRP A 556 2.32 12.03 -40.09
CA TRP A 556 3.00 11.15 -39.13
C TRP A 556 3.68 11.90 -37.96
N ARG A 557 4.09 13.16 -38.14
CA ARG A 557 4.68 13.98 -37.06
C ARG A 557 3.73 14.19 -35.90
N TRP A 558 2.43 14.24 -36.16
CA TRP A 558 1.38 14.34 -35.14
C TRP A 558 1.31 13.12 -34.24
N VAL A 559 1.87 11.98 -34.63
CA VAL A 559 2.04 10.83 -33.74
C VAL A 559 2.81 11.22 -32.47
N PHE A 560 3.78 12.14 -32.59
CA PHE A 560 4.59 12.61 -31.46
C PHE A 560 4.14 13.96 -30.88
N TRP A 561 3.47 14.80 -31.68
CA TRP A 561 2.92 16.07 -31.18
C TRP A 561 1.56 15.91 -30.49
N LEU A 562 0.79 14.87 -30.78
CA LEU A 562 -0.52 14.64 -30.15
C LEU A 562 -0.43 14.60 -28.60
N PRO A 563 0.56 13.94 -27.97
CA PRO A 563 0.71 13.95 -26.51
C PRO A 563 1.14 15.31 -25.92
N VAL A 564 1.69 16.22 -26.72
CA VAL A 564 2.33 17.46 -26.25
C VAL A 564 1.34 18.44 -25.60
N PRO A 565 0.22 18.84 -26.24
CA PRO A 565 -0.74 19.77 -25.63
C PRO A 565 -1.26 19.28 -24.27
N PHE A 566 -1.63 17.99 -24.20
CA PHE A 566 -2.11 17.36 -22.97
C PHE A 566 -1.01 17.30 -21.91
N GLY A 567 0.22 16.97 -22.30
CA GLY A 567 1.38 16.99 -21.41
C GLY A 567 1.68 18.40 -20.86
N VAL A 568 1.56 19.45 -21.67
CA VAL A 568 1.74 20.84 -21.23
C VAL A 568 0.66 21.23 -20.22
N VAL A 569 -0.62 20.91 -20.51
CA VAL A 569 -1.73 21.17 -19.58
C VAL A 569 -1.52 20.41 -18.26
N SER A 570 -1.22 19.11 -18.33
CA SER A 570 -0.92 18.30 -17.14
C SER A 570 0.27 18.84 -16.37
N PHE A 571 1.34 19.26 -17.04
CA PHE A 571 2.51 19.89 -16.41
C PHE A 571 2.12 21.15 -15.66
N VAL A 572 1.36 22.06 -16.27
CA VAL A 572 0.91 23.30 -15.62
C VAL A 572 0.03 23.00 -14.41
N VAL A 573 -0.94 22.10 -14.56
CA VAL A 573 -1.85 21.70 -13.47
C VAL A 573 -1.06 21.08 -12.31
N LEU A 574 -0.18 20.12 -12.59
CA LEU A 574 0.65 19.48 -11.56
C LEU A 574 1.63 20.49 -10.94
N ALA A 575 2.24 21.37 -11.73
CA ALA A 575 3.14 22.40 -11.21
C ALA A 575 2.44 23.38 -10.26
N VAL A 576 1.16 23.71 -10.51
CA VAL A 576 0.39 24.67 -9.69
C VAL A 576 -0.26 24.00 -8.47
N PHE A 577 -0.88 22.84 -8.66
CA PHE A 577 -1.75 22.21 -7.66
C PHE A 577 -1.06 21.14 -6.82
N LEU A 578 -0.07 20.41 -7.37
CA LEU A 578 0.67 19.40 -6.61
C LEU A 578 1.66 20.08 -5.66
N LYS A 579 1.24 20.31 -4.42
CA LYS A 579 2.06 20.87 -3.33
C LYS A 579 2.32 19.78 -2.31
N GLY A 580 3.57 19.55 -1.94
CA GLY A 580 3.93 18.51 -0.96
C GLY A 580 5.34 18.71 -0.42
N GLY A 581 5.47 18.57 0.90
CA GLY A 581 6.73 18.69 1.65
C GLY A 581 7.68 17.53 1.41
N VAL A 582 8.94 17.74 1.77
CA VAL A 582 10.02 16.76 1.61
C VAL A 582 10.08 15.87 2.86
N ARG A 583 9.99 14.54 2.69
CA ARG A 583 10.40 13.58 3.72
C ARG A 583 11.90 13.82 3.99
N ASP A 584 12.31 14.00 5.24
CA ASP A 584 13.68 14.35 5.67
C ASP A 584 14.13 15.82 5.44
N ALA A 585 13.30 16.82 5.74
CA ALA A 585 13.66 18.24 5.62
C ALA A 585 15.03 18.64 6.25
N ASP A 586 15.49 17.89 7.26
CA ASP A 586 16.71 18.17 8.02
C ASP A 586 18.02 17.63 7.39
N ALA A 587 17.97 16.77 6.37
CA ALA A 587 19.19 16.24 5.71
C ALA A 587 19.75 17.17 4.61
N SER A 588 21.07 17.35 4.55
CA SER A 588 21.74 18.15 3.51
C SER A 588 21.50 17.59 2.09
N ARG A 589 21.28 18.46 1.09
CA ARG A 589 21.10 18.06 -0.33
C ARG A 589 22.20 17.10 -0.83
N ARG A 590 23.43 17.28 -0.36
CA ARG A 590 24.60 16.46 -0.72
C ARG A 590 24.54 15.05 -0.12
N GLU A 591 23.95 14.92 1.06
CA GLU A 591 23.80 13.68 1.80
C GLU A 591 22.63 12.85 1.26
N ARG A 592 21.56 13.54 0.83
CA ARG A 592 20.43 12.97 0.07
C ARG A 592 20.86 12.38 -1.27
N LEU A 593 21.63 13.13 -2.07
CA LEU A 593 22.12 12.68 -3.37
C LEU A 593 23.05 11.46 -3.30
N ARG A 594 23.70 11.20 -2.16
CA ARG A 594 24.59 10.05 -1.96
C ARG A 594 23.88 8.72 -1.70
N ARG A 595 22.57 8.73 -1.42
CA ARG A 595 21.78 7.51 -1.17
C ARG A 595 21.34 6.77 -2.44
N VAL A 596 21.41 7.44 -3.59
CA VAL A 596 21.01 6.90 -4.89
C VAL A 596 22.05 5.90 -5.41
N ASP A 597 21.60 4.73 -5.87
CA ASP A 597 22.47 3.73 -6.48
C ASP A 597 22.82 4.06 -7.94
N TYR A 598 23.72 5.02 -8.14
CA TYR A 598 24.19 5.34 -9.50
C TYR A 598 24.99 4.20 -10.12
N GLY A 599 25.67 3.39 -9.30
CA GLY A 599 26.53 2.31 -9.76
C GLY A 599 25.72 1.15 -10.35
N GLY A 600 24.76 0.63 -9.59
CA GLY A 600 23.86 -0.43 -10.04
C GLY A 600 23.06 -0.01 -11.27
N ASN A 601 22.46 1.19 -11.25
CA ASN A 601 21.69 1.71 -12.38
C ASN A 601 22.55 1.90 -13.65
N ALA A 602 23.78 2.39 -13.53
CA ALA A 602 24.67 2.56 -14.67
C ALA A 602 25.09 1.22 -15.28
N VAL A 603 25.47 0.24 -14.45
CA VAL A 603 25.86 -1.10 -14.92
C VAL A 603 24.68 -1.79 -15.60
N LEU A 604 23.49 -1.75 -15.00
CA LEU A 604 22.28 -2.32 -15.57
C LEU A 604 21.95 -1.70 -16.94
N THR A 605 21.90 -0.37 -17.01
CA THR A 605 21.59 0.36 -18.25
C THR A 605 22.61 0.05 -19.35
N ALA A 606 23.91 0.07 -19.03
CA ALA A 606 24.97 -0.23 -19.98
C ALA A 606 24.92 -1.68 -20.47
N SER A 607 24.61 -2.63 -19.57
CA SER A 607 24.51 -4.06 -19.89
C SER A 607 23.36 -4.32 -20.85
N THR A 608 22.18 -3.78 -20.55
CA THR A 608 21.01 -3.92 -21.41
C THR A 608 21.23 -3.25 -22.78
N ALA A 609 21.84 -2.06 -22.81
CA ALA A 609 22.20 -1.37 -24.06
C ALA A 609 23.17 -2.19 -24.92
N ALA A 610 24.18 -2.83 -24.31
CA ALA A 610 25.15 -3.65 -25.03
C ALA A 610 24.50 -4.91 -25.62
N MET A 611 23.63 -5.60 -24.88
CA MET A 611 22.91 -6.76 -25.41
C MET A 611 21.94 -6.37 -26.53
N LEU A 612 21.23 -5.26 -26.37
CA LEU A 612 20.35 -4.72 -27.42
C LEU A 612 21.11 -4.41 -28.70
N TYR A 613 22.26 -3.73 -28.59
CA TYR A 613 23.12 -3.44 -29.74
C TYR A 613 23.45 -4.74 -30.47
N ALA A 614 23.94 -5.74 -29.73
CA ALA A 614 24.33 -7.00 -30.34
C ALA A 614 23.15 -7.70 -31.06
N VAL A 615 21.99 -7.85 -30.40
CA VAL A 615 20.84 -8.54 -31.00
C VAL A 615 20.21 -7.76 -32.15
N THR A 616 20.30 -6.42 -32.13
CA THR A 616 19.79 -5.57 -33.23
C THR A 616 20.62 -5.70 -34.49
N TYR A 617 21.96 -5.73 -34.36
CA TYR A 617 22.87 -5.70 -35.50
C TYR A 617 23.40 -7.09 -35.92
N ALA A 618 23.20 -8.12 -35.11
CA ALA A 618 23.62 -9.49 -35.42
C ALA A 618 22.73 -10.12 -36.51
N GLY A 619 23.39 -10.60 -37.57
CA GLY A 619 22.77 -11.18 -38.75
C GLY A 619 22.17 -10.17 -39.74
N SER A 620 22.00 -8.91 -39.34
CA SER A 620 21.51 -7.82 -40.19
C SER A 620 22.65 -7.01 -40.82
N GLU A 621 23.51 -6.43 -39.99
CA GLU A 621 24.64 -5.58 -40.39
C GLU A 621 25.98 -6.29 -40.20
N TYR A 622 26.11 -7.07 -39.12
CA TYR A 622 27.30 -7.86 -38.81
C TYR A 622 26.95 -9.34 -38.68
N PRO A 623 27.82 -10.27 -39.12
CA PRO A 623 27.66 -11.68 -38.84
C PRO A 623 27.58 -11.95 -37.33
N TRP A 624 26.86 -13.01 -36.92
CA TRP A 624 26.80 -13.43 -35.51
C TRP A 624 28.17 -13.77 -34.91
N SER A 625 29.14 -14.14 -35.75
CA SER A 625 30.53 -14.41 -35.38
C SER A 625 31.42 -13.16 -35.29
N ASP A 626 30.92 -11.97 -35.63
CA ASP A 626 31.70 -10.74 -35.58
C ASP A 626 32.11 -10.41 -34.13
N ALA A 627 33.39 -10.05 -33.95
CA ALA A 627 33.95 -9.78 -32.64
C ALA A 627 33.20 -8.68 -31.89
N ARG A 628 32.63 -7.69 -32.59
CA ARG A 628 31.83 -6.61 -31.96
C ARG A 628 30.53 -7.14 -31.36
N ILE A 629 29.87 -8.07 -32.05
CA ILE A 629 28.62 -8.70 -31.60
C ILE A 629 28.89 -9.58 -30.39
N ILE A 630 29.91 -10.44 -30.48
CA ILE A 630 30.29 -11.33 -29.37
C ILE A 630 30.76 -10.50 -28.17
N ALA A 631 31.57 -9.46 -28.37
CA ALA A 631 32.02 -8.59 -27.29
C ALA A 631 30.86 -7.86 -26.62
N ALA A 632 29.90 -7.33 -27.39
CA ALA A 632 28.72 -6.65 -26.85
C ALA A 632 27.77 -7.61 -26.11
N LEU A 633 27.52 -8.82 -26.63
CA LEU A 633 26.76 -9.85 -25.93
C LEU A 633 27.45 -10.27 -24.63
N THR A 634 28.75 -10.55 -24.70
CA THR A 634 29.53 -11.02 -23.55
C THR A 634 29.62 -9.92 -22.50
N ALA A 635 29.90 -8.67 -22.88
CA ALA A 635 29.90 -7.53 -21.97
C ALA A 635 28.52 -7.30 -21.35
N GLY A 636 27.44 -7.46 -22.11
CA GLY A 636 26.08 -7.36 -21.61
C GLY A 636 25.71 -8.45 -20.60
N VAL A 637 26.02 -9.71 -20.89
CA VAL A 637 25.78 -10.85 -19.98
C VAL A 637 26.65 -10.75 -18.72
N LEU A 638 27.94 -10.46 -18.88
CA LEU A 638 28.85 -10.26 -17.74
C LEU A 638 28.45 -9.04 -16.91
N GLY A 639 27.98 -7.97 -17.58
CA GLY A 639 27.50 -6.76 -16.92
C GLY A 639 26.21 -6.98 -16.13
N LEU A 640 25.25 -7.77 -16.64
CA LEU A 640 24.11 -8.23 -15.86
C LEU A 640 24.54 -9.11 -14.68
N GLY A 641 25.50 -10.00 -14.87
CA GLY A 641 26.12 -10.77 -13.79
C GLY A 641 26.75 -9.87 -12.74
N LEU A 642 27.47 -8.83 -13.16
CA LEU A 642 28.06 -7.82 -12.29
C LEU A 642 27.00 -7.01 -11.56
N PHE A 643 25.92 -6.61 -12.21
CA PHE A 643 24.78 -5.95 -11.58
C PHE A 643 24.19 -6.82 -10.46
N LEU A 644 23.93 -8.10 -10.75
CA LEU A 644 23.44 -9.06 -9.74
C LEU A 644 24.45 -9.24 -8.59
N LEU A 645 25.75 -9.24 -8.86
CA LEU A 645 26.79 -9.32 -7.83
C LEU A 645 26.86 -8.04 -6.99
N LEU A 646 26.76 -6.85 -7.61
CA LEU A 646 26.71 -5.56 -6.92
C LEU A 646 25.48 -5.47 -6.03
N GLU A 647 24.32 -5.88 -6.54
CA GLU A 647 23.07 -5.97 -5.78
C GLU A 647 23.17 -6.94 -4.60
N ARG A 648 23.70 -8.15 -4.84
CA ARG A 648 23.97 -9.12 -3.76
C ARG A 648 24.95 -8.56 -2.74
N HIS A 649 25.97 -7.82 -3.18
CA HIS A 649 26.95 -7.22 -2.28
C HIS A 649 26.32 -6.09 -1.46
N LEU A 650 25.55 -5.19 -2.07
CA LEU A 650 24.81 -4.12 -1.41
C LEU A 650 23.79 -4.67 -0.39
N ALA A 651 23.08 -5.74 -0.76
CA ALA A 651 22.17 -6.47 0.12
C ALA A 651 22.90 -7.13 1.30
N ARG A 652 24.08 -7.74 1.06
CA ARG A 652 24.93 -8.36 2.10
C ARG A 652 25.58 -7.34 3.01
N THR A 653 26.06 -6.21 2.51
CA THR A 653 26.58 -5.12 3.37
C THR A 653 25.48 -4.49 4.22
N SER A 654 24.23 -4.57 3.77
CA SER A 654 23.06 -4.13 4.54
C SER A 654 22.63 -5.11 5.64
N THR A 655 22.97 -6.41 5.51
CA THR A 655 22.63 -7.50 6.46
C THR A 655 23.79 -7.95 7.35
N SER A 656 25.05 -7.83 6.90
CA SER A 656 26.26 -8.28 7.62
C SER A 656 26.74 -7.32 8.71
N SER A 657 26.17 -6.11 8.84
CA SER A 657 26.50 -5.19 9.94
C SER A 657 25.64 -5.39 11.19
N SER A 658 24.91 -6.52 11.28
CA SER A 658 24.26 -6.95 12.53
C SER A 658 25.23 -7.59 13.53
N SER A 659 26.53 -7.65 13.19
CA SER A 659 27.59 -8.12 14.10
C SER A 659 28.85 -7.26 13.96
N SER A 660 29.41 -6.85 15.11
CA SER A 660 30.69 -6.16 15.30
C SER A 660 30.75 -4.63 15.20
N SER A 661 30.95 -4.03 16.38
CA SER A 661 31.72 -2.82 16.68
C SER A 661 32.69 -2.34 15.57
N ARG A 662 32.44 -1.15 15.00
CA ARG A 662 33.49 -0.17 14.61
C ARG A 662 32.93 1.17 14.13
N SER A 663 33.44 2.23 14.75
CA SER A 663 33.64 3.60 14.23
C SER A 663 32.43 4.39 13.70
N SER A 664 31.96 5.31 14.55
CA SER A 664 30.92 6.33 14.33
C SER A 664 31.32 7.47 13.34
N SER A 665 32.12 7.21 12.31
CA SER A 665 32.51 8.25 11.34
C SER A 665 31.90 8.09 9.94
N ASN A 666 31.24 6.98 9.61
CA ASN A 666 30.86 6.69 8.22
C ASN A 666 29.49 6.01 8.03
N ARG A 667 28.48 6.38 8.82
CA ARG A 667 27.09 5.86 8.68
C ARG A 667 26.29 6.56 7.55
N ASN A 668 26.95 7.41 6.76
CA ASN A 668 26.34 8.33 5.78
C ASN A 668 26.27 7.79 4.33
N ASN A 669 26.52 6.51 4.11
CA ASN A 669 26.65 5.96 2.76
C ASN A 669 25.95 4.60 2.62
N LYS A 670 24.69 4.50 3.09
CA LYS A 670 23.86 3.31 2.87
C LYS A 670 23.08 3.54 1.57
N ILE A 671 23.54 2.90 0.49
CA ILE A 671 22.90 2.91 -0.83
C ILE A 671 21.78 1.87 -0.79
N GLU A 672 20.57 2.25 -1.18
CA GLU A 672 19.44 1.32 -1.26
C GLU A 672 19.50 0.50 -2.55
N PRO A 673 19.44 -0.85 -2.47
CA PRO A 673 19.44 -1.72 -3.64
C PRO A 673 18.23 -1.43 -4.54
N VAL A 674 18.44 -1.43 -5.86
CA VAL A 674 17.41 -1.21 -6.88
C VAL A 674 16.49 -2.42 -7.00
N MET A 675 17.03 -3.63 -6.84
CA MET A 675 16.26 -4.87 -6.83
C MET A 675 16.60 -5.72 -5.59
N PRO A 676 15.66 -5.92 -4.66
CA PRO A 676 15.86 -6.85 -3.55
C PRO A 676 15.88 -8.30 -4.07
N LEU A 677 17.06 -8.80 -4.43
CA LEU A 677 17.24 -10.17 -4.97
C LEU A 677 16.71 -11.28 -4.04
N ARG A 678 16.45 -10.97 -2.76
CA ARG A 678 15.75 -11.87 -1.84
C ARG A 678 14.36 -12.29 -2.31
N LEU A 679 13.64 -11.45 -3.05
CA LEU A 679 12.30 -11.76 -3.56
C LEU A 679 12.33 -12.81 -4.70
N LEU A 680 13.49 -12.97 -5.35
CA LEU A 680 13.71 -13.95 -6.43
C LEU A 680 14.37 -15.24 -5.95
N ASN A 681 14.72 -15.34 -4.65
CA ASN A 681 15.30 -16.56 -4.09
C ASN A 681 14.27 -17.67 -3.87
N HIS A 682 12.98 -17.31 -3.79
CA HIS A 682 11.88 -18.25 -3.70
C HIS A 682 11.44 -18.68 -5.10
N ARG A 683 11.15 -19.98 -5.27
CA ARG A 683 10.81 -20.58 -6.56
C ARG A 683 9.59 -19.89 -7.18
N GLU A 684 8.61 -19.55 -6.35
CA GLU A 684 7.32 -18.95 -6.72
C GLU A 684 7.52 -17.53 -7.24
N GLY A 685 8.26 -16.69 -6.50
CA GLY A 685 8.62 -15.34 -6.93
C GLY A 685 9.40 -15.35 -8.24
N ALA A 686 10.31 -16.30 -8.43
CA ALA A 686 11.06 -16.46 -9.67
C ALA A 686 10.16 -16.89 -10.85
N THR A 687 9.24 -17.85 -10.66
CA THR A 687 8.32 -18.29 -11.72
C THR A 687 7.33 -17.19 -12.10
N VAL A 688 6.79 -16.45 -11.13
CA VAL A 688 5.87 -15.33 -11.41
C VAL A 688 6.60 -14.18 -12.10
N ALA A 689 7.83 -13.85 -11.69
CA ALA A 689 8.65 -12.85 -12.38
C ALA A 689 8.95 -13.26 -13.83
N ALA A 690 9.29 -14.53 -14.08
CA ALA A 690 9.47 -15.05 -15.43
C ALA A 690 8.17 -14.98 -16.25
N GLY A 691 7.02 -15.26 -15.63
CA GLY A 691 5.70 -15.07 -16.23
C GLY A 691 5.42 -13.60 -16.57
N ALA A 692 5.72 -12.66 -15.67
CA ALA A 692 5.58 -11.22 -15.91
C ALA A 692 6.46 -10.72 -17.06
N PHE A 693 7.67 -11.26 -17.17
CA PHE A 693 8.56 -11.00 -18.30
C PHE A 693 7.95 -11.54 -19.60
N ALA A 694 7.54 -12.81 -19.63
CA ALA A 694 7.00 -13.45 -20.82
C ALA A 694 5.68 -12.81 -21.30
N SER A 695 4.77 -12.48 -20.40
CA SER A 695 3.48 -11.83 -20.74
C SER A 695 3.70 -10.44 -21.33
N SER A 696 4.57 -9.63 -20.72
CA SER A 696 4.90 -8.28 -21.21
C SER A 696 5.64 -8.32 -22.55
N LEU A 697 6.57 -9.27 -22.70
CA LEU A 697 7.29 -9.53 -23.95
C LEU A 697 6.31 -9.86 -25.08
N LEU A 698 5.46 -10.87 -24.89
CA LEU A 698 4.55 -11.39 -25.91
C LEU A 698 3.43 -10.41 -26.25
N SER A 699 2.91 -9.66 -25.27
CA SER A 699 1.89 -8.63 -25.50
C SER A 699 2.38 -7.56 -26.48
N ASN A 700 3.59 -7.02 -26.24
CA ASN A 700 4.18 -6.03 -27.14
C ASN A 700 4.66 -6.66 -28.45
N TRP A 701 5.15 -7.90 -28.42
CA TRP A 701 5.53 -8.66 -29.62
C TRP A 701 4.36 -8.74 -30.61
N VAL A 702 3.18 -9.15 -30.15
CA VAL A 702 1.97 -9.21 -30.97
C VAL A 702 1.57 -7.83 -31.48
N THR A 703 1.59 -6.82 -30.59
CA THR A 703 1.20 -5.44 -30.93
C THR A 703 2.09 -4.80 -32.01
N PHE A 704 3.38 -5.15 -32.09
CA PHE A 704 4.31 -4.64 -33.09
C PHE A 704 4.44 -5.52 -34.35
N LEU A 705 4.11 -6.80 -34.27
CA LEU A 705 4.25 -7.73 -35.40
C LEU A 705 2.96 -7.85 -36.25
N LEU A 706 1.78 -7.80 -35.63
CA LEU A 706 0.52 -7.82 -36.38
C LEU A 706 0.36 -6.66 -37.38
N PRO A 707 0.75 -5.40 -37.09
CA PRO A 707 0.73 -4.35 -38.10
C PRO A 707 1.59 -4.68 -39.32
N VAL A 708 2.71 -5.38 -39.13
CA VAL A 708 3.61 -5.82 -40.21
C VAL A 708 2.94 -6.90 -41.07
N TYR A 709 2.22 -7.84 -40.46
CA TYR A 709 1.39 -8.79 -41.19
C TYR A 709 0.29 -8.08 -41.99
N PHE A 710 -0.48 -7.19 -41.35
CA PHE A 710 -1.58 -6.51 -42.01
C PHE A 710 -1.12 -5.61 -43.16
N GLN A 711 -0.05 -4.85 -42.98
CA GLN A 711 0.42 -3.89 -44.00
C GLN A 711 1.32 -4.55 -45.04
N GLY A 712 2.18 -5.50 -44.64
CA GLY A 712 3.20 -6.12 -45.50
C GLY A 712 2.75 -7.42 -46.18
N VAL A 713 1.80 -8.17 -45.61
CA VAL A 713 1.31 -9.43 -46.19
C VAL A 713 -0.10 -9.25 -46.75
N ARG A 714 -1.03 -8.72 -45.94
CA ARG A 714 -2.42 -8.46 -46.38
C ARG A 714 -2.60 -7.17 -47.18
N MET A 715 -1.57 -6.34 -47.32
CA MET A 715 -1.66 -5.07 -48.05
C MET A 715 -2.76 -4.12 -47.53
N SER A 716 -3.09 -4.20 -46.24
CA SER A 716 -4.00 -3.25 -45.59
C SER A 716 -3.37 -1.86 -45.54
N THR A 717 -4.21 -0.82 -45.61
CA THR A 717 -3.76 0.54 -45.31
C THR A 717 -3.40 0.67 -43.82
N PRO A 718 -2.56 1.64 -43.41
CA PRO A 718 -2.23 1.85 -42.00
C PRO A 718 -3.47 2.08 -41.11
N SER A 719 -4.49 2.82 -41.58
CA SER A 719 -5.74 3.00 -40.82
C SER A 719 -6.50 1.69 -40.64
N ARG A 720 -6.58 0.85 -41.69
CA ARG A 720 -7.23 -0.45 -41.60
C ARG A 720 -6.46 -1.40 -40.70
N ALA A 721 -5.13 -1.40 -40.74
CA ALA A 721 -4.30 -2.17 -39.81
C ALA A 721 -4.52 -1.74 -38.35
N GLY A 722 -4.69 -0.44 -38.09
CA GLY A 722 -5.09 0.06 -36.77
C GLY A 722 -6.44 -0.48 -36.30
N VAL A 723 -7.44 -0.54 -37.20
CA VAL A 723 -8.76 -1.15 -36.90
C VAL A 723 -8.65 -2.66 -36.69
N GLN A 724 -7.82 -3.33 -37.48
CA GLN A 724 -7.59 -4.77 -37.39
C GLN A 724 -6.92 -5.17 -36.07
N LEU A 725 -6.24 -4.26 -35.36
CA LEU A 725 -5.66 -4.51 -34.04
C LEU A 725 -6.65 -4.35 -32.88
N LEU A 726 -7.85 -3.83 -33.13
CA LEU A 726 -8.83 -3.61 -32.06
C LEU A 726 -9.17 -4.87 -31.26
N PRO A 727 -9.34 -6.07 -31.85
CA PRO A 727 -9.66 -7.26 -31.07
C PRO A 727 -8.61 -7.55 -29.99
N VAL A 728 -7.32 -7.30 -30.28
CA VAL A 728 -6.22 -7.49 -29.33
C VAL A 728 -6.47 -6.73 -28.02
N VAL A 729 -6.84 -5.45 -28.15
CA VAL A 729 -6.97 -4.58 -26.98
C VAL A 729 -8.38 -4.61 -26.38
N ALA A 730 -9.41 -4.65 -27.23
CA ALA A 730 -10.81 -4.62 -26.80
C ALA A 730 -11.23 -5.88 -26.03
N VAL A 731 -10.60 -7.03 -26.30
CA VAL A 731 -10.89 -8.29 -25.60
C VAL A 731 -10.02 -8.47 -24.36
N ALA A 732 -8.75 -8.06 -24.40
CA ALA A 732 -7.82 -8.26 -23.28
C ALA A 732 -8.27 -7.52 -22.01
N VAL A 733 -8.85 -6.33 -22.16
CA VAL A 733 -9.36 -5.52 -21.03
C VAL A 733 -10.46 -6.23 -20.24
N PRO A 734 -11.63 -6.56 -20.83
CA PRO A 734 -12.69 -7.25 -20.10
C PRO A 734 -12.25 -8.63 -19.63
N ALA A 735 -11.46 -9.36 -20.42
CA ALA A 735 -10.89 -10.64 -20.00
C ALA A 735 -10.08 -10.50 -18.71
N SER A 736 -9.24 -9.46 -18.61
CA SER A 736 -8.45 -9.22 -17.40
C SER A 736 -9.29 -8.88 -16.17
N ILE A 737 -10.39 -8.13 -16.34
CA ILE A 737 -11.32 -7.81 -15.24
C ILE A 737 -11.98 -9.10 -14.75
N VAL A 738 -12.50 -9.92 -15.68
CA VAL A 738 -13.13 -11.20 -15.36
C VAL A 738 -12.14 -12.13 -14.65
N SER A 739 -10.90 -12.20 -15.11
CA SER A 739 -9.86 -13.02 -14.49
C SER A 739 -9.52 -12.56 -13.08
N VAL A 740 -9.42 -11.26 -12.80
CA VAL A 740 -9.21 -10.75 -11.44
C VAL A 740 -10.38 -11.11 -10.53
N VAL A 741 -11.63 -10.95 -11.00
CA VAL A 741 -12.83 -11.34 -10.23
C VAL A 741 -12.85 -12.84 -9.96
N LEU A 742 -12.49 -13.65 -10.96
CA LEU A 742 -12.48 -15.10 -10.84
C LEU A 742 -11.39 -15.58 -9.88
N VAL A 743 -10.18 -15.02 -9.95
CA VAL A 743 -9.10 -15.29 -8.99
C VAL A 743 -9.49 -14.87 -7.58
N SER A 744 -10.17 -13.73 -7.43
CA SER A 744 -10.66 -13.25 -6.13
C SER A 744 -11.74 -14.17 -5.53
N ARG A 745 -12.55 -14.84 -6.37
CA ARG A 745 -13.57 -15.80 -5.91
C ARG A 745 -13.05 -17.22 -5.70
N LEU A 746 -12.09 -17.66 -6.52
CA LEU A 746 -11.56 -19.02 -6.48
C LEU A 746 -10.37 -19.18 -5.52
N GLY A 747 -9.74 -18.08 -5.10
CA GLY A 747 -8.52 -18.09 -4.28
C GLY A 747 -7.28 -18.68 -4.96
N ARG A 748 -7.38 -19.05 -6.23
CA ARG A 748 -6.37 -19.82 -6.99
C ARG A 748 -5.99 -19.12 -8.28
N TYR A 749 -4.74 -18.63 -8.38
CA TYR A 749 -4.22 -17.97 -9.59
C TYR A 749 -3.54 -18.93 -10.57
N LYS A 750 -2.98 -20.06 -10.10
CA LYS A 750 -2.15 -20.96 -10.92
C LYS A 750 -2.87 -21.47 -12.17
N ALA A 751 -4.13 -21.89 -12.02
CA ALA A 751 -4.94 -22.35 -13.14
C ALA A 751 -5.13 -21.26 -14.22
N MET A 752 -5.29 -20.00 -13.80
CA MET A 752 -5.39 -18.86 -14.73
C MET A 752 -4.07 -18.60 -15.44
N HIS A 753 -2.93 -18.70 -14.73
CA HIS A 753 -1.61 -18.55 -15.36
C HIS A 753 -1.34 -19.64 -16.38
N VAL A 754 -1.57 -20.91 -16.03
CA VAL A 754 -1.38 -22.05 -16.95
C VAL A 754 -2.30 -21.92 -18.16
N ALA A 755 -3.59 -21.65 -17.95
CA ALA A 755 -4.55 -21.48 -19.03
C ALA A 755 -4.19 -20.28 -19.92
N GLY A 756 -3.78 -19.16 -19.33
CA GLY A 756 -3.36 -17.96 -20.04
C GLY A 756 -2.10 -18.20 -20.89
N PHE A 757 -1.02 -18.75 -20.33
CA PHE A 757 0.19 -19.00 -21.13
C PHE A 757 -0.02 -20.10 -22.17
N ALA A 758 -0.78 -21.15 -21.86
CA ALA A 758 -1.14 -22.18 -22.84
C ALA A 758 -1.97 -21.59 -23.99
N GLY A 759 -2.96 -20.75 -23.67
CA GLY A 759 -3.77 -20.04 -24.66
C GLY A 759 -2.93 -19.10 -25.54
N MET A 760 -1.99 -18.37 -24.96
CA MET A 760 -1.03 -17.52 -25.70
C MET A 760 -0.13 -18.37 -26.60
N CYS A 761 0.32 -19.54 -26.15
CA CYS A 761 1.13 -20.47 -26.93
C CYS A 761 0.36 -20.98 -28.16
N VAL A 762 -0.89 -21.43 -27.95
CA VAL A 762 -1.77 -21.86 -29.05
C VAL A 762 -2.03 -20.71 -30.02
N ALA A 763 -2.37 -19.52 -29.53
CA ALA A 763 -2.65 -18.38 -30.40
C ALA A 763 -1.42 -17.95 -31.22
N CYS A 764 -0.23 -17.89 -30.61
CA CYS A 764 1.02 -17.62 -31.32
C CYS A 764 1.33 -18.70 -32.37
N GLY A 765 1.09 -19.97 -32.04
CA GLY A 765 1.21 -21.07 -33.00
C GLY A 765 0.24 -20.92 -34.17
N LEU A 766 -1.02 -20.56 -33.91
CA LEU A 766 -2.02 -20.31 -34.95
C LEU A 766 -1.68 -19.12 -35.83
N PHE A 767 -1.11 -18.04 -35.29
CA PHE A 767 -0.65 -16.91 -36.10
C PHE A 767 0.40 -17.32 -37.16
N SER A 768 1.14 -18.42 -36.96
CA SER A 768 2.12 -18.92 -37.94
C SER A 768 1.50 -19.42 -39.25
N ILE A 769 0.20 -19.73 -39.26
CA ILE A 769 -0.53 -20.21 -40.45
C ILE A 769 -1.11 -19.05 -41.29
N LEU A 770 -1.04 -17.82 -40.78
CA LEU A 770 -1.61 -16.65 -41.45
C LEU A 770 -0.84 -16.32 -42.72
N ASP A 771 -1.60 -16.16 -43.81
CA ASP A 771 -1.12 -15.79 -45.13
C ASP A 771 -1.92 -14.60 -45.69
N ALA A 772 -1.66 -14.22 -46.94
CA ALA A 772 -2.37 -13.12 -47.61
C ALA A 772 -3.84 -13.44 -47.94
N ALA A 773 -4.21 -14.73 -48.04
CA ALA A 773 -5.55 -15.19 -48.39
C ALA A 773 -6.45 -15.48 -47.16
N SER A 774 -5.87 -15.39 -45.96
CA SER A 774 -6.54 -15.71 -44.71
C SER A 774 -7.81 -14.87 -44.49
N PRO A 775 -8.95 -15.49 -44.18
CA PRO A 775 -10.22 -14.79 -44.05
C PRO A 775 -10.26 -13.90 -42.80
N ASP A 776 -11.12 -12.88 -42.82
CA ASP A 776 -11.29 -11.94 -41.70
C ASP A 776 -11.61 -12.62 -40.36
N ALA A 777 -12.50 -13.62 -40.38
CA ALA A 777 -12.83 -14.39 -39.18
C ALA A 777 -11.62 -15.18 -38.60
N GLY A 778 -10.67 -15.59 -39.45
CA GLY A 778 -9.53 -16.40 -39.05
C GLY A 778 -8.61 -15.65 -38.09
N TRP A 779 -8.01 -14.55 -38.54
CA TRP A 779 -7.11 -13.77 -37.68
C TRP A 779 -7.84 -13.09 -36.51
N VAL A 780 -9.10 -12.65 -36.68
CA VAL A 780 -9.89 -12.11 -35.55
C VAL A 780 -10.05 -13.16 -34.44
N SER A 781 -10.40 -14.40 -34.79
CA SER A 781 -10.56 -15.46 -33.78
C SER A 781 -9.25 -15.79 -33.04
N MET A 782 -8.12 -15.75 -33.73
CA MET A 782 -6.79 -15.96 -33.14
C MET A 782 -6.39 -14.79 -32.22
N GLU A 783 -6.67 -13.55 -32.61
CA GLU A 783 -6.48 -12.37 -31.75
C GLU A 783 -7.36 -12.40 -30.51
N VAL A 784 -8.63 -12.78 -30.65
CA VAL A 784 -9.55 -12.97 -29.51
C VAL A 784 -8.98 -14.02 -28.56
N LEU A 785 -8.53 -15.17 -29.07
CA LEU A 785 -7.90 -16.21 -28.26
C LEU A 785 -6.66 -15.68 -27.52
N PHE A 786 -5.75 -15.01 -28.23
CA PHE A 786 -4.56 -14.40 -27.62
C PHE A 786 -4.93 -13.40 -26.52
N SER A 787 -5.96 -12.60 -26.74
CA SER A 787 -6.39 -11.53 -25.84
C SER A 787 -7.08 -12.04 -24.59
N LEU A 788 -7.94 -13.05 -24.74
CA LEU A 788 -8.52 -13.77 -23.60
C LEU A 788 -7.39 -14.36 -22.74
N ALA A 789 -6.43 -15.01 -23.39
CA ALA A 789 -5.28 -15.63 -22.74
C ALA A 789 -4.37 -14.59 -22.05
N LEU A 790 -4.10 -13.45 -22.70
CA LEU A 790 -3.37 -12.33 -22.13
C LEU A 790 -4.10 -11.71 -20.93
N GLY A 791 -5.42 -11.56 -21.03
CA GLY A 791 -6.26 -11.06 -19.93
C GLY A 791 -6.16 -11.93 -18.68
N MET A 792 -6.07 -13.25 -18.83
CA MET A 792 -5.90 -14.20 -17.72
C MET A 792 -4.62 -14.03 -16.93
N VAL A 793 -3.56 -13.44 -17.51
CA VAL A 793 -2.24 -13.28 -16.88
C VAL A 793 -1.91 -11.83 -16.51
N ILE A 794 -2.28 -10.84 -17.33
CA ILE A 794 -1.71 -9.48 -17.24
C ILE A 794 -1.98 -8.79 -15.90
N ASN A 795 -3.15 -9.04 -15.29
CA ASN A 795 -3.56 -8.43 -14.01
C ASN A 795 -3.58 -9.42 -12.83
N THR A 796 -3.29 -10.69 -13.04
CA THR A 796 -3.27 -11.75 -12.01
C THR A 796 -1.85 -12.05 -11.51
N LEU A 797 -0.84 -11.81 -12.35
CA LEU A 797 0.57 -12.01 -12.01
C LEU A 797 1.08 -11.06 -10.91
N LEU A 798 0.61 -9.81 -10.86
CA LEU A 798 1.05 -8.87 -9.82
C LEU A 798 0.55 -9.30 -8.42
N PRO A 799 -0.74 -9.61 -8.21
CA PRO A 799 -1.20 -10.21 -6.95
C PRO A 799 -0.48 -11.49 -6.57
N ALA A 800 -0.16 -12.37 -7.53
CA ALA A 800 0.63 -13.57 -7.26
C ALA A 800 2.07 -13.24 -6.82
N PHE A 801 2.70 -12.24 -7.44
CA PHE A 801 4.05 -11.78 -7.08
C PHE A 801 4.08 -11.16 -5.69
N GLN A 802 3.03 -10.40 -5.36
CA GLN A 802 2.82 -9.78 -4.06
C GLN A 802 2.45 -10.80 -2.98
N GLY A 803 1.71 -11.85 -3.32
CA GLY A 803 1.33 -12.92 -2.38
C GLY A 803 2.51 -13.80 -1.95
N ALA A 804 3.61 -13.80 -2.70
CA ALA A 804 4.84 -14.52 -2.35
C ALA A 804 5.72 -13.78 -1.33
N VAL A 805 5.34 -12.58 -0.89
CA VAL A 805 6.15 -11.70 -0.03
C VAL A 805 5.32 -11.10 1.12
N GLY A 806 5.96 -10.79 2.25
CA GLY A 806 5.28 -10.20 3.42
C GLY A 806 4.80 -8.75 3.17
N GLU A 807 3.90 -8.26 4.03
CA GLU A 807 3.30 -6.92 3.88
C GLU A 807 4.33 -5.77 3.89
N SER A 808 5.42 -5.91 4.64
CA SER A 808 6.52 -4.94 4.70
C SER A 808 7.32 -4.83 3.39
N ASP A 809 7.22 -5.84 2.51
CA ASP A 809 7.96 -5.92 1.23
C ASP A 809 7.07 -5.61 0.01
N GLN A 810 5.79 -5.26 0.20
CA GLN A 810 4.81 -5.05 -0.87
C GLN A 810 5.19 -3.95 -1.88
N ALA A 811 5.67 -2.82 -1.38
CA ALA A 811 6.13 -1.72 -2.24
C ALA A 811 7.35 -2.14 -3.07
N VAL A 812 8.25 -2.93 -2.46
CA VAL A 812 9.47 -3.38 -3.12
C VAL A 812 9.16 -4.46 -4.17
N ALA A 813 8.19 -5.34 -3.90
CA ALA A 813 7.69 -6.30 -4.88
C ALA A 813 7.03 -5.62 -6.09
N MET A 814 6.19 -4.60 -5.89
CA MET A 814 5.60 -3.84 -7.00
C MET A 814 6.65 -3.17 -7.89
N SER A 815 7.68 -2.57 -7.30
CA SER A 815 8.78 -1.94 -8.05
C SER A 815 9.59 -2.97 -8.84
N THR A 816 9.88 -4.13 -8.23
CA THR A 816 10.59 -5.24 -8.87
C THR A 816 9.79 -5.80 -10.04
N PHE A 817 8.48 -5.99 -9.87
CA PHE A 817 7.58 -6.46 -10.91
C PHE A 817 7.57 -5.51 -12.12
N THR A 818 7.38 -4.20 -11.86
CA THR A 818 7.37 -3.16 -12.90
C THR A 818 8.70 -3.09 -13.65
N PHE A 819 9.80 -3.26 -12.93
CA PHE A 819 11.14 -3.32 -13.52
C PHE A 819 11.30 -4.52 -14.47
N VAL A 820 10.84 -5.71 -14.06
CA VAL A 820 10.88 -6.92 -14.91
C VAL A 820 10.06 -6.73 -16.19
N GLN A 821 8.87 -6.14 -16.10
CA GLN A 821 8.05 -5.81 -17.29
C GLN A 821 8.75 -4.78 -18.20
N SER A 822 9.40 -3.79 -17.60
CA SER A 822 10.15 -2.78 -18.36
C SER A 822 11.32 -3.40 -19.12
N LEU A 823 12.01 -4.38 -18.53
CA LEU A 823 13.05 -5.15 -19.20
C LEU A 823 12.48 -5.98 -20.36
N ALA A 824 11.31 -6.61 -20.19
CA ALA A 824 10.65 -7.35 -21.26
C ALA A 824 10.29 -6.47 -22.47
N ASN A 825 9.84 -5.23 -22.23
CA ASN A 825 9.47 -4.28 -23.28
C ASN A 825 10.64 -3.86 -24.18
N ILE A 826 11.87 -3.97 -23.68
CA ILE A 826 13.09 -3.71 -24.45
C ILE A 826 13.32 -4.80 -25.51
N TRP A 827 13.00 -6.05 -25.17
CA TRP A 827 13.23 -7.22 -26.03
C TRP A 827 12.08 -7.46 -27.01
N SER A 828 10.87 -6.98 -26.68
CA SER A 828 9.62 -7.30 -27.38
C SER A 828 9.55 -6.82 -28.83
N VAL A 829 10.29 -5.77 -29.20
CA VAL A 829 10.37 -5.28 -30.59
C VAL A 829 11.64 -5.78 -31.28
N THR A 830 12.75 -5.84 -30.53
CA THR A 830 14.07 -6.24 -31.05
C THR A 830 14.10 -7.66 -31.55
N MET A 831 13.62 -8.62 -30.75
CA MET A 831 13.64 -10.03 -31.09
C MET A 831 12.82 -10.35 -32.34
N PRO A 832 11.52 -9.95 -32.45
CA PRO A 832 10.75 -10.24 -33.65
C PRO A 832 11.32 -9.56 -34.89
N ALA A 833 11.79 -8.31 -34.77
CA ALA A 833 12.44 -7.62 -35.88
C ALA A 833 13.71 -8.35 -36.36
N ALA A 834 14.57 -8.80 -35.44
CA ALA A 834 15.78 -9.56 -35.77
C ALA A 834 15.44 -10.91 -36.42
N ILE A 835 14.48 -11.65 -35.86
CA ILE A 835 14.03 -12.94 -36.42
C ILE A 835 13.43 -12.74 -37.81
N PHE A 836 12.56 -11.74 -37.98
CA PHE A 836 11.94 -11.40 -39.25
C PHE A 836 12.98 -11.09 -40.32
N ASN A 837 13.93 -10.21 -40.02
CA ASN A 837 14.95 -9.80 -40.98
C ASN A 837 15.94 -10.93 -41.32
N ASN A 838 16.35 -11.73 -40.34
CA ASN A 838 17.21 -12.89 -40.58
C ASN A 838 16.49 -13.94 -41.43
N ARG A 839 15.22 -14.20 -41.14
CA ARG A 839 14.40 -15.14 -41.92
C ARG A 839 14.14 -14.62 -43.34
N PHE A 840 13.84 -13.33 -43.48
CA PHE A 840 13.75 -12.67 -44.78
C PHE A 840 15.05 -12.80 -45.56
N GLY A 841 16.20 -12.51 -44.94
CA GLY A 841 17.51 -12.62 -45.59
C GLY A 841 17.81 -14.02 -46.12
N ALA A 842 17.45 -15.06 -45.36
CA ALA A 842 17.59 -16.46 -45.79
C ALA A 842 16.68 -16.82 -46.98
N LEU A 843 15.54 -16.15 -47.12
CA LEU A 843 14.54 -16.39 -48.16
C LEU A 843 14.65 -15.39 -49.34
N ALA A 844 15.43 -14.33 -49.20
CA ALA A 844 15.53 -13.23 -50.15
C ALA A 844 15.99 -13.68 -51.56
N GLY A 845 16.64 -14.84 -51.67
CA GLY A 845 17.01 -15.46 -52.95
C GLY A 845 15.80 -15.83 -53.84
N ARG A 846 14.58 -15.92 -53.28
CA ARG A 846 13.34 -16.17 -54.03
C ARG A 846 12.81 -14.94 -54.77
N ILE A 847 13.27 -13.74 -54.40
CA ILE A 847 12.93 -12.51 -55.09
C ILE A 847 13.82 -12.40 -56.32
N SER A 848 13.21 -12.45 -57.50
CA SER A 848 13.90 -12.46 -58.79
C SER A 848 14.48 -11.09 -59.16
N ASP A 849 13.87 -10.01 -58.66
CA ASP A 849 14.35 -8.64 -58.86
C ASP A 849 15.50 -8.30 -57.90
N GLU A 850 16.71 -8.19 -58.44
CA GLU A 850 17.93 -7.92 -57.68
C GLU A 850 17.93 -6.53 -57.02
N GLN A 851 17.30 -5.52 -57.65
CA GLN A 851 17.23 -4.17 -57.09
C GLN A 851 16.31 -4.16 -55.88
N VAL A 852 15.16 -4.82 -55.97
CA VAL A 852 14.22 -4.97 -54.83
C VAL A 852 14.87 -5.77 -53.71
N ARG A 853 15.55 -6.87 -54.04
CA ARG A 853 16.28 -7.69 -53.07
C ARG A 853 17.37 -6.91 -52.35
N ALA A 854 18.15 -6.11 -53.08
CA ALA A 854 19.18 -5.25 -52.51
C ALA A 854 18.57 -4.18 -51.60
N GLN A 855 17.45 -3.57 -51.99
CA GLN A 855 16.74 -2.56 -51.20
C GLN A 855 16.22 -3.11 -49.86
N LEU A 856 15.70 -4.33 -49.86
CA LEU A 856 15.15 -5.00 -48.66
C LEU A 856 16.21 -5.71 -47.80
N GLY A 857 17.38 -6.00 -48.38
CA GLY A 857 18.49 -6.65 -47.69
C GLY A 857 19.14 -5.81 -46.57
N GLY A 858 20.03 -6.43 -45.80
CA GLY A 858 20.79 -5.77 -44.73
C GLY A 858 19.95 -5.38 -43.50
N GLY A 859 18.92 -6.16 -43.18
CA GLY A 859 18.06 -5.92 -42.02
C GLY A 859 17.02 -4.80 -42.17
N ARG A 860 16.73 -4.37 -43.40
CA ARG A 860 15.80 -3.26 -43.68
C ARG A 860 14.38 -3.72 -44.00
N ALA A 861 14.19 -5.01 -44.29
CA ALA A 861 12.93 -5.59 -44.75
C ALA A 861 11.72 -5.21 -43.89
N TYR A 862 11.86 -5.24 -42.56
CA TYR A 862 10.77 -4.87 -41.63
C TYR A 862 10.26 -3.44 -41.88
N GLY A 863 11.16 -2.49 -42.12
CA GLY A 863 10.81 -1.09 -42.36
C GLY A 863 10.07 -0.85 -43.68
N PHE A 864 10.16 -1.80 -44.61
CA PHE A 864 9.49 -1.77 -45.91
C PHE A 864 8.20 -2.60 -45.96
N ALA A 865 7.79 -3.24 -44.87
CA ALA A 865 6.55 -4.01 -44.77
C ALA A 865 5.31 -3.10 -44.74
N THR A 866 5.12 -2.32 -45.79
CA THR A 866 4.02 -1.37 -45.96
C THR A 866 3.35 -1.58 -47.31
N ARG A 867 2.03 -1.41 -47.34
CA ARG A 867 1.26 -1.37 -48.57
C ARG A 867 1.81 -0.32 -49.55
N ALA A 868 2.13 0.88 -49.05
CA ALA A 868 2.61 1.98 -49.88
C ALA A 868 3.89 1.63 -50.66
N PHE A 869 4.85 0.97 -50.02
CA PHE A 869 6.04 0.47 -50.70
C PHE A 869 5.70 -0.64 -51.70
N LEU A 870 4.89 -1.62 -51.29
CA LEU A 870 4.54 -2.77 -52.12
C LEU A 870 3.75 -2.37 -53.38
N GLU A 871 2.95 -1.30 -53.33
CA GLU A 871 2.26 -0.74 -54.49
C GLU A 871 3.21 -0.11 -55.53
N THR A 872 4.42 0.29 -55.13
CA THR A 872 5.45 0.78 -56.09
C THR A 872 6.11 -0.33 -56.90
N LEU A 873 5.98 -1.58 -56.44
CA LEU A 873 6.61 -2.73 -57.08
C LEU A 873 5.78 -3.25 -58.26
N ARG A 874 6.47 -3.79 -59.28
CA ARG A 874 5.82 -4.55 -60.34
C ARG A 874 5.12 -5.78 -59.75
N GLU A 875 4.03 -6.21 -60.38
CA GLU A 875 3.17 -7.28 -59.89
C GLU A 875 3.92 -8.56 -59.52
N LYS A 876 4.84 -9.04 -60.36
CA LYS A 876 5.64 -10.24 -60.08
C LYS A 876 6.51 -10.07 -58.82
N ALA A 877 7.29 -9.00 -58.74
CA ALA A 877 8.15 -8.72 -57.59
C ALA A 877 7.33 -8.50 -56.31
N ARG A 878 6.15 -7.88 -56.43
CA ARG A 878 5.22 -7.69 -55.31
C ARG A 878 4.75 -9.03 -54.73
N VAL A 879 4.34 -9.98 -55.56
CA VAL A 879 3.91 -11.32 -55.10
C VAL A 879 5.05 -12.04 -54.41
N GLU A 880 6.24 -12.07 -55.03
CA GLU A 880 7.44 -12.70 -54.45
C GLU A 880 7.81 -12.09 -53.08
N VAL A 881 7.77 -10.76 -52.96
CA VAL A 881 8.06 -10.07 -51.69
C VAL A 881 7.00 -10.36 -50.63
N VAL A 882 5.71 -10.37 -50.99
CA VAL A 882 4.61 -10.68 -50.06
C VAL A 882 4.70 -12.11 -49.54
N GLU A 883 5.02 -13.08 -50.38
CA GLU A 883 5.24 -14.47 -49.96
C GLU A 883 6.42 -14.59 -49.00
N VAL A 884 7.56 -13.95 -49.32
CA VAL A 884 8.74 -13.95 -48.44
C VAL A 884 8.44 -13.24 -47.12
N PHE A 885 7.67 -12.14 -47.12
CA PHE A 885 7.19 -11.48 -45.90
C PHE A 885 6.29 -12.41 -45.08
N GLY A 886 5.36 -13.13 -45.70
CA GLY A 886 4.50 -14.10 -45.04
C GLY A 886 5.29 -15.20 -44.32
N GLU A 887 6.26 -15.81 -45.01
CA GLU A 887 7.14 -16.83 -44.40
C GLU A 887 8.06 -16.26 -43.31
N ALA A 888 8.52 -15.02 -43.47
CA ALA A 888 9.31 -14.34 -42.44
C ALA A 888 8.48 -14.07 -41.19
N VAL A 889 7.23 -13.61 -41.33
CA VAL A 889 6.28 -13.44 -40.21
C VAL A 889 6.00 -14.78 -39.53
N SER A 890 5.74 -15.85 -40.29
CA SER A 890 5.50 -17.19 -39.74
C SER A 890 6.67 -17.69 -38.87
N GLY A 891 7.91 -17.47 -39.33
CA GLY A 891 9.12 -17.79 -38.56
C GLY A 891 9.18 -17.10 -37.20
N VAL A 892 8.70 -15.86 -37.12
CA VAL A 892 8.65 -15.08 -35.87
C VAL A 892 7.62 -15.66 -34.90
N TRP A 893 6.48 -16.13 -35.41
CA TRP A 893 5.42 -16.73 -34.60
C TRP A 893 5.81 -18.06 -33.97
N TYR A 894 6.60 -18.90 -34.65
CA TYR A 894 7.12 -20.13 -34.04
C TYR A 894 7.99 -19.86 -32.80
N VAL A 895 8.83 -18.82 -32.85
CA VAL A 895 9.65 -18.44 -31.70
C VAL A 895 8.77 -17.90 -30.57
N ALA A 896 7.78 -17.07 -30.89
CA ALA A 896 6.82 -16.57 -29.89
C ALA A 896 6.04 -17.72 -29.21
N ALA A 897 5.59 -18.71 -29.99
CA ALA A 897 4.96 -19.91 -29.47
C ALA A 897 5.91 -20.72 -28.57
N GLY A 898 7.18 -20.85 -28.95
CA GLY A 898 8.19 -21.49 -28.10
C GLY A 898 8.38 -20.78 -26.74
N ILE A 899 8.46 -19.44 -26.75
CA ILE A 899 8.57 -18.64 -25.53
C ILE A 899 7.32 -18.82 -24.65
N ALA A 900 6.12 -18.76 -25.23
CA ALA A 900 4.86 -18.98 -24.53
C ALA A 900 4.75 -20.41 -23.98
N GLY A 901 5.27 -21.40 -24.71
CA GLY A 901 5.35 -22.80 -24.26
C GLY A 901 6.27 -22.96 -23.05
N VAL A 902 7.44 -22.31 -23.05
CA VAL A 902 8.33 -22.28 -21.86
C VAL A 902 7.63 -21.59 -20.69
N ALA A 903 6.94 -20.47 -20.92
CA ALA A 903 6.17 -19.80 -19.87
C ALA A 903 5.04 -20.69 -19.32
N THR A 904 4.40 -21.49 -20.17
CA THR A 904 3.40 -22.49 -19.76
C THR A 904 4.02 -23.55 -18.85
N LEU A 905 5.18 -24.09 -19.21
CA LEU A 905 5.91 -25.06 -18.37
C LEU A 905 6.31 -24.46 -17.02
N LEU A 906 6.75 -23.19 -17.00
CA LEU A 906 7.08 -22.48 -15.77
C LEU A 906 5.84 -22.23 -14.91
N ALA A 907 4.70 -21.88 -15.50
CA ALA A 907 3.41 -21.75 -14.80
C ALA A 907 2.93 -23.10 -14.24
N CYS A 908 3.15 -24.21 -14.94
CA CYS A 908 2.89 -25.54 -14.40
C CYS A 908 3.78 -25.84 -13.18
N ALA A 909 5.02 -25.38 -13.21
CA ALA A 909 6.01 -25.53 -12.13
C ALA A 909 5.82 -24.51 -10.98
N GLU A 910 4.90 -23.56 -11.12
CA GLU A 910 4.55 -22.56 -10.10
C GLU A 910 3.92 -23.24 -8.87
N GLY A 911 4.34 -22.84 -7.67
CA GLY A 911 3.68 -23.25 -6.44
C GLY A 911 2.30 -22.62 -6.36
N GLU A 912 1.27 -23.41 -6.04
CA GLU A 912 -0.07 -22.87 -5.78
C GLU A 912 -0.10 -22.34 -4.35
N ILE A 913 0.15 -21.04 -4.20
CA ILE A 913 -0.12 -20.34 -2.96
C ILE A 913 -1.59 -19.96 -3.02
N VAL A 914 -2.41 -20.41 -2.08
CA VAL A 914 -3.77 -19.90 -1.95
C VAL A 914 -3.63 -18.40 -1.65
N LEU A 915 -4.18 -17.55 -2.51
CA LEU A 915 -4.20 -16.11 -2.23
C LEU A 915 -4.89 -15.94 -0.89
N ARG A 916 -4.16 -15.39 0.07
CA ARG A 916 -4.60 -15.34 1.46
C ARG A 916 -5.92 -14.57 1.52
N GLU A 917 -6.99 -15.23 1.98
CA GLU A 917 -8.27 -14.55 2.26
C GLU A 917 -8.12 -13.55 3.41
N LYS A 918 -7.08 -13.75 4.23
CA LYS A 918 -6.69 -12.90 5.35
C LYS A 918 -5.41 -12.13 5.08
N LEU A 919 -5.50 -10.84 5.33
CA LEU A 919 -4.37 -9.92 5.42
C LEU A 919 -3.42 -10.45 6.51
N GLU A 920 -2.30 -11.08 6.14
CA GLU A 920 -1.28 -11.54 7.11
C GLU A 920 -0.32 -10.39 7.43
N THR A 921 -0.84 -9.51 8.25
CA THR A 921 -0.09 -8.68 9.17
C THR A 921 -0.17 -9.36 10.54
N ASP A 922 0.61 -8.90 11.52
CA ASP A 922 0.34 -9.15 12.95
C ASP A 922 -1.04 -8.59 13.43
N PHE A 923 -1.92 -8.24 12.47
CA PHE A 923 -3.26 -7.67 12.56
C PHE A 923 -4.32 -8.53 11.83
N ALA A 924 -3.96 -9.74 11.36
CA ALA A 924 -4.88 -10.72 10.81
C ALA A 924 -5.81 -11.29 11.91
N LEU A 925 -7.09 -11.46 11.60
CA LEU A 925 -8.03 -12.23 12.43
C LEU A 925 -7.56 -13.69 12.54
N GLU A 926 -7.36 -14.24 13.73
CA GLU A 926 -7.30 -15.70 13.89
C GLU A 926 -8.62 -16.30 13.37
N GLU A 927 -8.56 -17.24 12.42
CA GLU A 927 -9.70 -18.09 12.07
C GLU A 927 -9.68 -19.27 13.02
N LYS A 928 -10.82 -19.56 13.64
CA LYS A 928 -11.00 -20.77 14.42
C LYS A 928 -10.81 -21.97 13.49
N ASP A 929 -9.78 -22.77 13.76
CA ASP A 929 -9.67 -24.15 13.30
C ASP A 929 -10.97 -24.90 13.62
N GLY A 930 -11.61 -25.46 12.59
CA GLY A 930 -12.88 -26.17 12.73
C GLY A 930 -13.16 -27.14 11.59
N GLU A 931 -12.77 -28.39 11.82
CA GLU A 931 -13.26 -29.63 11.20
C GLU A 931 -12.75 -30.07 9.81
N VAL A 932 -11.69 -30.87 9.86
CA VAL A 932 -11.53 -32.04 8.98
C VAL A 932 -12.72 -32.99 9.19
N LYS A 933 -13.58 -33.15 8.17
CA LYS A 933 -14.42 -34.35 7.99
C LYS A 933 -14.46 -34.79 6.52
N ARG A 934 -13.79 -35.93 6.29
CA ARG A 934 -13.77 -36.88 5.16
C ARG A 934 -13.69 -36.36 3.73
#